data_AF-A0AAE3MCZ0-F1
#
_entry.id   AF-A0AAE3MCZ0-F1
#
_cell.length_a   1.000
_cell.length_b   1.000
_cell.length_c   1.000
_cell.angle_alpha   90.00
_cell.angle_beta   90.00
_cell.angle_gamma   90.00
#
_symmetry.space_group_name_H-M   'P 1'
#
loop_
_entity.id
_entity.type
_entity.pdbx_description
1 polymer ?
#
loop_
_entity_poly.entity_id
_entity_poly.type
_entity_poly.pdbx_seq_one_letter_code
_entity_poly.pdbx_strand_id
1 'polypeptide(L)'
;MKKTYLLSTVAMVFAFLAILLPGCSCDQNNYSAYLFTYFVGNGPGEESIHYAVSTDGYNYIALNNNEAIIDSKSISSSGGVRDPHILRAEDGKTFYMVITDLYVTDQGWNNVAMILMKSTDLMNWEHSIINIPETFPDTFGDVDRVWAPQTIYDDVAKKYMIYFSMKQGANPDIIYYAYANEDFTALEEAPKQLYYSPTNNACIDGDIIKKDGKFYFFMKSETGEPGIKLAISDKLTEGYKMPHTNRIDCSEFKVEGSGTFKLNNSDEYILMYDVYTKGEYQFTKSSDLKHFEVVDHEISMNFHPRHGCVMPITQKELNRLMAKWGNIGDDFVKVESAFVKKQNISFNGESGKIHIPVKVGTDISKFDPQFNAFEAITVEPAGIQDFSKGAVEYTFTIEGKDPVKYAVEVSEDHNPVLEGFYADPDIIYSHKNKKYYMYPTSDGFNNWSGTYFKTFSSEDLVTWTDEGVILDLLKDVSWADRNAWAPCIIEKEVNGAYKYYYYYTAAQTVGVAVADDPAGPFVDSGKALIDKKPKGITRGQIIDPDVFQDPKTGKFYLYWGNGFMVGAELNEDMVSIKENTLTVFNPGNTFREGTHVIYRNGIYYFMWSEDDTRSPNYRVRCATATSPLGKLNIPENNIVIEKKPEDGIYATGHNSTIQVPGKDEWYMVYHRFTLPKGIEMGRPAGFNREVCIDKLEFNEDGSIIQVTPTLKGIEPLSE
;
A
#
# COMPACT_ATOMS: atom_id res chain seq x y z
N MET A 1 35.55 43.15 97.71
CA MET A 1 35.85 44.47 97.11
C MET A 1 35.83 44.30 95.59
N LYS A 2 34.95 45.06 94.89
CA LYS A 2 34.86 45.32 93.43
C LYS A 2 34.78 44.14 92.41
N LYS A 3 33.58 44.04 91.79
CA LYS A 3 33.17 43.75 90.38
C LYS A 3 34.05 42.77 89.56
N THR A 4 33.49 41.86 88.73
CA THR A 4 32.96 42.21 87.39
C THR A 4 32.38 40.98 86.64
N TYR A 5 31.19 41.17 86.04
CA TYR A 5 30.43 40.52 84.93
C TYR A 5 30.39 38.99 84.64
N LEU A 6 29.18 38.44 84.87
CA LEU A 6 28.26 37.76 83.93
C LEU A 6 28.83 37.19 82.60
N LEU A 7 28.91 35.86 82.49
CA LEU A 7 28.69 35.11 81.24
C LEU A 7 28.09 33.73 81.59
N SER A 8 26.83 33.53 81.25
CA SER A 8 26.11 32.26 81.36
C SER A 8 26.10 31.54 80.02
N THR A 9 26.69 30.35 80.00
CA THR A 9 26.78 29.40 78.90
C THR A 9 25.39 28.85 78.53
N VAL A 10 24.96 29.04 77.28
CA VAL A 10 23.84 28.29 76.68
C VAL A 10 24.39 27.54 75.48
N ALA A 11 24.24 26.21 75.50
CA ALA A 11 24.61 25.30 74.43
C ALA A 11 23.73 25.54 73.20
N MET A 12 24.35 25.82 72.05
CA MET A 12 23.68 25.96 70.77
C MET A 12 24.02 24.72 69.92
N VAL A 13 22.99 23.95 69.59
CA VAL A 13 23.04 22.83 68.65
C VAL A 13 23.22 23.41 67.24
N PHE A 14 24.31 23.08 66.57
CA PHE A 14 24.51 23.38 65.15
C PHE A 14 23.69 22.42 64.30
N ALA A 15 22.57 22.89 63.75
CA ALA A 15 21.92 22.27 62.60
C ALA A 15 22.68 22.69 61.33
N PHE A 16 23.34 21.75 60.67
CA PHE A 16 23.86 21.94 59.32
C PHE A 16 22.67 21.99 58.35
N LEU A 17 22.31 23.20 57.92
CA LEU A 17 21.36 23.42 56.83
C LEU A 17 22.12 23.16 55.51
N ALA A 18 22.00 21.96 54.96
CA ALA A 18 22.39 21.70 53.58
C ALA A 18 21.37 22.41 52.67
N ILE A 19 21.77 23.55 52.10
CA ILE A 19 21.03 24.20 51.02
C ILE A 19 21.20 23.30 49.80
N LEU A 20 20.25 22.38 49.61
CA LEU A 20 20.01 21.73 48.33
C LEU A 20 19.50 22.81 47.39
N LEU A 21 20.40 23.36 46.56
CA LEU A 21 19.99 24.01 45.33
C LEU A 21 19.19 22.98 44.53
N PRO A 22 17.97 23.29 44.06
CA PRO A 22 17.31 22.42 43.11
C PRO A 22 18.19 22.43 41.85
N GLY A 23 18.85 21.32 41.58
CA GLY A 23 19.39 21.08 40.26
C GLY A 23 18.23 21.22 39.29
N CYS A 24 18.39 22.05 38.26
CA CYS A 24 17.50 22.04 37.11
C CYS A 24 17.32 20.59 36.67
N SER A 25 16.15 20.02 36.96
CA SER A 25 15.62 18.97 36.12
C SER A 25 15.43 19.62 34.76
N CYS A 26 16.28 19.27 33.80
CA CYS A 26 16.02 19.53 32.39
C CYS A 26 14.60 19.02 32.10
N ASP A 27 13.74 19.86 31.53
CA ASP A 27 12.36 19.52 31.22
C ASP A 27 12.30 18.11 30.62
N GLN A 28 11.53 17.20 31.23
CA GLN A 28 11.03 16.03 30.49
C GLN A 28 10.15 16.61 29.40
N ASN A 29 10.72 16.84 28.21
CA ASN A 29 9.96 17.26 27.06
C ASN A 29 8.84 16.22 26.87
N ASN A 30 7.60 16.63 27.10
CA ASN A 30 6.41 15.80 26.87
C ASN A 30 6.25 15.63 25.36
N TYR A 31 7.04 14.74 24.77
CA TYR A 31 6.91 14.34 23.38
C TYR A 31 5.67 13.47 23.22
N SER A 32 4.84 13.80 22.24
CA SER A 32 3.59 13.09 21.95
C SER A 32 3.60 12.43 20.58
N ALA A 33 4.59 12.73 19.74
CA ALA A 33 4.66 12.24 18.37
C ALA A 33 6.11 12.21 17.86
N TYR A 34 6.25 11.81 16.61
CA TYR A 34 7.51 11.73 15.87
C TYR A 34 7.36 12.42 14.51
N LEU A 35 8.43 13.06 14.07
CA LEU A 35 8.62 13.54 12.71
C LEU A 35 9.62 12.62 12.00
N PHE A 36 9.21 12.01 10.89
CA PHE A 36 10.10 11.30 9.98
C PHE A 36 10.44 12.22 8.81
N THR A 37 11.72 12.53 8.62
CA THR A 37 12.26 13.27 7.47
C THR A 37 13.02 12.32 6.54
N TYR A 38 12.67 12.30 5.26
CA TYR A 38 13.19 11.35 4.26
C TYR A 38 13.20 11.95 2.84
N PHE A 39 13.72 11.19 1.87
CA PHE A 39 13.50 11.40 0.43
C PHE A 39 12.92 10.13 -0.20
N VAL A 40 12.45 10.16 -1.45
CA VAL A 40 11.64 9.05 -2.00
C VAL A 40 12.34 8.21 -3.08
N GLY A 41 13.44 8.69 -3.66
CA GLY A 41 14.10 7.94 -4.73
C GLY A 41 15.22 8.69 -5.45
N ASN A 42 15.49 8.29 -6.70
CA ASN A 42 16.62 8.77 -7.50
C ASN A 42 16.16 9.40 -8.84
N GLY A 43 14.86 9.38 -9.13
CA GLY A 43 14.26 9.96 -10.32
C GLY A 43 14.03 11.48 -10.22
N PRO A 44 13.65 12.13 -11.33
CA PRO A 44 13.35 13.56 -11.33
C PRO A 44 12.28 13.93 -10.29
N GLY A 45 12.63 14.79 -9.34
CA GLY A 45 11.76 15.22 -8.24
C GLY A 45 11.78 14.32 -6.99
N GLU A 46 12.36 13.12 -7.09
CA GLU A 46 12.41 12.16 -5.97
C GLU A 46 13.51 12.48 -4.94
N GLU A 47 14.54 13.22 -5.36
CA GLU A 47 15.66 13.71 -4.54
C GLU A 47 15.28 15.04 -3.87
N SER A 48 14.28 14.96 -3.01
CA SER A 48 13.66 16.08 -2.30
C SER A 48 13.33 15.71 -0.86
N ILE A 49 13.12 16.71 0.01
CA ILE A 49 12.82 16.46 1.43
C ILE A 49 11.32 16.27 1.61
N HIS A 50 10.94 15.20 2.29
CA HIS A 50 9.57 14.84 2.64
C HIS A 50 9.43 14.66 4.14
N TYR A 51 8.21 14.87 4.66
CA TYR A 51 7.88 14.69 6.07
C TYR A 51 6.71 13.71 6.24
N ALA A 52 6.79 12.89 7.28
CA ALA A 52 5.67 12.10 7.80
C ALA A 52 5.59 12.22 9.32
N VAL A 53 4.40 11.98 9.89
CA VAL A 53 4.16 12.05 11.32
C VAL A 53 3.60 10.75 11.87
N SER A 54 3.92 10.44 13.12
CA SER A 54 3.40 9.29 13.85
C SER A 54 3.20 9.65 15.31
N THR A 55 2.15 9.15 15.96
CA THR A 55 1.92 9.33 17.40
C THR A 55 2.51 8.19 18.25
N ASP A 56 2.84 7.05 17.63
CA ASP A 56 3.32 5.85 18.33
C ASP A 56 4.74 5.42 17.93
N GLY A 57 5.26 5.89 16.80
CA GLY A 57 6.58 5.52 16.26
C GLY A 57 6.54 4.27 15.37
N TYR A 58 5.35 3.78 15.03
CA TYR A 58 5.11 2.59 14.21
C TYR A 58 4.23 2.89 13.00
N ASN A 59 3.21 3.73 13.16
CA ASN A 59 2.26 4.11 12.12
C ASN A 59 2.54 5.54 11.65
N TYR A 60 3.11 5.68 10.46
CA TYR A 60 3.47 6.98 9.88
C TYR A 60 2.56 7.36 8.72
N ILE A 61 2.12 8.62 8.72
CA ILE A 61 1.33 9.21 7.65
C ILE A 61 2.13 10.36 7.03
N ALA A 62 2.36 10.30 5.72
CA ALA A 62 3.02 11.38 4.98
C ALA A 62 2.21 12.69 5.07
N LEU A 63 2.91 13.78 5.36
CA LEU A 63 2.38 15.13 5.25
C LEU A 63 2.44 15.60 3.79
N ASN A 64 1.69 16.66 3.48
CA ASN A 64 1.73 17.33 2.18
C ASN A 64 1.41 16.38 1.00
N ASN A 65 0.59 15.35 1.21
CA ASN A 65 0.30 14.30 0.22
C ASN A 65 1.57 13.58 -0.30
N ASN A 66 2.60 13.46 0.54
CA ASN A 66 3.90 12.92 0.16
C ASN A 66 4.59 13.73 -0.97
N GLU A 67 4.29 15.03 -1.06
CA GLU A 67 5.03 16.00 -1.87
C GLU A 67 6.11 16.70 -1.04
N ALA A 68 7.16 17.16 -1.71
CA ALA A 68 8.30 17.80 -1.06
C ALA A 68 7.89 19.01 -0.19
N ILE A 69 8.49 19.11 1.00
CA ILE A 69 8.23 20.22 1.96
C ILE A 69 9.01 21.49 1.63
N ILE A 70 10.06 21.37 0.80
CA ILE A 70 10.87 22.46 0.28
C ILE A 70 11.32 22.15 -1.15
N ASP A 71 11.37 23.17 -2.01
CA ASP A 71 11.95 23.02 -3.34
C ASP A 71 13.46 22.84 -3.22
N SER A 72 13.96 21.65 -3.58
CA SER A 72 15.39 21.31 -3.53
C SER A 72 16.24 22.35 -4.26
N LYS A 73 15.79 22.89 -5.41
CA LYS A 73 16.54 23.88 -6.19
C LYS A 73 16.75 25.21 -5.47
N SER A 74 15.94 25.49 -4.45
CA SER A 74 16.06 26.71 -3.64
C SER A 74 17.12 26.62 -2.55
N ILE A 75 17.60 25.41 -2.24
CA ILE A 75 18.55 25.15 -1.14
C ILE A 75 19.84 24.42 -1.56
N SER A 76 19.84 23.81 -2.75
CA SER A 76 20.91 22.93 -3.24
C SER A 76 21.65 23.54 -4.42
N SER A 77 22.96 23.29 -4.51
CA SER A 77 23.77 23.68 -5.68
C SER A 77 23.62 22.71 -6.85
N SER A 78 23.29 21.44 -6.59
CA SER A 78 23.04 20.42 -7.61
C SER A 78 21.61 20.43 -8.18
N GLY A 79 20.66 20.97 -7.41
CA GLY A 79 19.23 20.91 -7.69
C GLY A 79 18.51 19.71 -7.04
N GLY A 80 19.23 18.84 -6.34
CA GLY A 80 18.71 17.65 -5.65
C GLY A 80 19.29 17.50 -4.23
N VAL A 81 18.53 16.86 -3.34
CA VAL A 81 18.92 16.67 -1.94
C VAL A 81 18.58 15.27 -1.45
N ARG A 82 19.42 14.72 -0.59
CA ARG A 82 19.34 13.33 -0.10
C ARG A 82 19.78 13.20 1.34
N ASP A 83 19.43 12.08 1.96
CA ASP A 83 19.92 11.66 3.28
C ASP A 83 19.73 12.72 4.38
N PRO A 84 18.52 13.28 4.56
CA PRO A 84 18.30 14.34 5.55
C PRO A 84 18.37 13.78 6.99
N HIS A 85 19.17 14.42 7.83
CA HIS A 85 19.21 14.17 9.27
C HIS A 85 18.79 15.42 10.05
N ILE A 86 17.79 15.28 10.92
CA ILE A 86 17.22 16.37 11.72
C ILE A 86 17.49 16.18 13.22
N LEU A 87 17.79 17.27 13.93
CA LEU A 87 18.08 17.28 15.36
C LEU A 87 17.44 18.50 16.03
N ARG A 88 16.90 18.31 17.24
CA ARG A 88 16.53 19.41 18.13
C ARG A 88 17.77 19.87 18.91
N ALA A 89 18.02 21.17 18.86
CA ALA A 89 19.07 21.82 19.62
C ALA A 89 18.82 21.74 21.14
N GLU A 90 19.90 21.78 21.93
CA GLU A 90 19.87 21.79 23.40
C GLU A 90 19.15 23.00 24.01
N ASP A 91 18.90 24.05 23.22
CA ASP A 91 18.06 25.17 23.66
C ASP A 91 16.56 24.86 23.65
N GLY A 92 16.18 23.68 23.15
CA GLY A 92 14.82 23.14 23.09
C GLY A 92 13.93 23.73 21.99
N LYS A 93 14.36 24.80 21.31
CA LYS A 93 13.54 25.60 20.39
C LYS A 93 14.09 25.68 18.96
N THR A 94 15.39 25.43 18.78
CA THR A 94 16.04 25.42 17.46
C THR A 94 16.13 23.99 16.94
N PHE A 95 16.04 23.87 15.62
CA PHE A 95 16.19 22.62 14.89
C PHE A 95 17.28 22.80 13.85
N TYR A 96 18.13 21.78 13.76
CA TYR A 96 19.17 21.69 12.75
C TYR A 96 18.86 20.53 11.82
N MET A 97 19.11 20.73 10.54
CA MET A 97 19.08 19.66 9.55
C MET A 97 20.37 19.71 8.74
N VAL A 98 20.93 18.53 8.47
CA VAL A 98 22.08 18.38 7.57
C VAL A 98 21.71 17.39 6.47
N ILE A 99 22.17 17.66 5.24
CA ILE A 99 21.67 17.00 4.04
C ILE A 99 22.78 16.84 3.01
N THR A 100 22.76 15.77 2.24
CA THR A 100 23.61 15.59 1.07
C THR A 100 23.10 16.42 -0.10
N ASP A 101 23.97 17.26 -0.69
CA ASP A 101 23.68 18.03 -1.91
C ASP A 101 24.06 17.17 -3.13
N LEU A 102 23.06 16.53 -3.76
CA LEU A 102 23.29 15.63 -4.90
C LEU A 102 22.03 15.51 -5.76
N TYR A 103 22.22 15.65 -7.08
CA TYR A 103 21.23 15.28 -8.10
C TYR A 103 21.80 14.18 -9.00
N VAL A 104 21.39 12.93 -8.76
CA VAL A 104 22.02 11.73 -9.38
C VAL A 104 21.89 11.73 -10.90
N THR A 105 20.80 12.26 -11.44
CA THR A 105 20.56 12.28 -12.90
C THR A 105 21.65 13.03 -13.65
N ASP A 106 22.15 14.14 -13.07
CA ASP A 106 23.15 15.00 -13.73
C ASP A 106 24.57 14.72 -13.23
N GLN A 107 24.73 14.34 -11.97
CA GLN A 107 26.05 14.23 -11.30
C GLN A 107 26.54 12.78 -11.12
N GLY A 108 25.68 11.79 -11.36
CA GLY A 108 25.95 10.41 -10.98
C GLY A 108 26.06 10.27 -9.46
N TRP A 109 27.04 9.49 -8.99
CA TRP A 109 27.28 9.26 -7.56
C TRP A 109 28.44 10.12 -7.00
N ASN A 110 28.75 11.24 -7.65
CA ASN A 110 29.78 12.17 -7.17
C ASN A 110 29.10 13.42 -6.62
N ASN A 111 29.56 13.90 -5.47
CA ASN A 111 29.11 15.15 -4.90
C ASN A 111 30.16 15.71 -3.94
N VAL A 112 30.24 17.01 -3.81
CA VAL A 112 31.33 17.64 -3.02
C VAL A 112 30.81 18.51 -1.89
N ALA A 113 29.49 18.56 -1.71
CA ALA A 113 28.83 19.48 -0.82
C ALA A 113 27.78 18.80 0.08
N MET A 114 27.60 19.42 1.23
CA MET A 114 26.48 19.18 2.14
C MET A 114 25.75 20.50 2.41
N ILE A 115 24.52 20.42 2.86
CA ILE A 115 23.69 21.57 3.23
C ILE A 115 23.48 21.54 4.73
N LEU A 116 23.71 22.66 5.40
CA LEU A 116 23.33 22.89 6.79
C LEU A 116 22.09 23.79 6.80
N MET A 117 21.09 23.41 7.58
CA MET A 117 19.83 24.14 7.71
C MET A 117 19.47 24.36 9.16
N LYS A 118 18.81 25.49 9.43
CA LYS A 118 18.38 25.92 10.76
C LYS A 118 16.94 26.41 10.72
N SER A 119 16.16 26.00 11.71
CA SER A 119 14.77 26.44 11.89
C SER A 119 14.43 26.63 13.37
N THR A 120 13.36 27.36 13.64
CA THR A 120 12.71 27.42 14.97
C THR A 120 11.29 26.88 14.95
N ASP A 121 10.81 26.47 13.77
CA ASP A 121 9.43 26.06 13.58
C ASP A 121 9.22 24.79 12.77
N LEU A 122 10.30 24.16 12.27
CA LEU A 122 10.35 22.97 11.40
C LEU A 122 9.85 23.19 9.98
N MET A 123 9.40 24.40 9.64
CA MET A 123 8.77 24.71 8.35
C MET A 123 9.60 25.69 7.53
N ASN A 124 10.05 26.76 8.17
CA ASN A 124 10.86 27.80 7.56
C ASN A 124 12.32 27.53 7.92
N TRP A 125 13.15 27.40 6.89
CA TRP A 125 14.54 27.01 7.05
C TRP A 125 15.48 28.04 6.44
N GLU A 126 16.43 28.49 7.23
CA GLU A 126 17.65 29.12 6.75
C GLU A 126 18.62 28.01 6.33
N HIS A 127 19.43 28.24 5.30
CA HIS A 127 20.37 27.23 4.81
C HIS A 127 21.71 27.82 4.38
N SER A 128 22.72 26.96 4.34
CA SER A 128 24.07 27.24 3.84
C SER A 128 24.64 25.98 3.19
N ILE A 129 25.41 26.16 2.12
CA ILE A 129 26.05 25.06 1.39
C ILE A 129 27.53 25.03 1.75
N ILE A 130 28.02 23.86 2.16
CA ILE A 130 29.43 23.63 2.46
C ILE A 130 30.02 22.75 1.37
N ASN A 131 30.66 23.37 0.39
CA ASN A 131 31.47 22.67 -0.60
C ASN A 131 32.86 22.38 0.01
N ILE A 132 33.16 21.10 0.27
CA ILE A 132 34.34 20.69 1.03
C ILE A 132 35.65 21.06 0.31
N PRO A 133 35.87 20.73 -0.98
CA PRO A 133 37.03 21.18 -1.74
C PRO A 133 37.25 22.70 -1.75
N GLU A 134 36.17 23.49 -1.85
CA GLU A 134 36.27 24.95 -1.86
C GLU A 134 36.57 25.53 -0.47
N THR A 135 36.01 24.92 0.59
CA THR A 135 36.17 25.38 1.97
C THR A 135 37.54 25.00 2.54
N PHE A 136 38.06 23.83 2.18
CA PHE A 136 39.34 23.29 2.69
C PHE A 136 40.27 22.82 1.56
N PRO A 137 40.67 23.71 0.63
CA PRO A 137 41.39 23.32 -0.59
C PRO A 137 42.75 22.67 -0.32
N ASP A 138 43.44 23.07 0.76
CA ASP A 138 44.77 22.58 1.09
C ASP A 138 44.78 21.12 1.54
N THR A 139 43.68 20.63 2.12
CA THR A 139 43.59 19.28 2.71
C THR A 139 42.62 18.37 1.95
N PHE A 140 41.56 18.95 1.37
CA PHE A 140 40.43 18.22 0.80
C PHE A 140 40.05 18.69 -0.61
N GLY A 141 40.97 19.36 -1.32
CA GLY A 141 40.73 19.89 -2.68
C GLY A 141 40.43 18.84 -3.76
N ASP A 142 40.73 17.56 -3.52
CA ASP A 142 40.49 16.42 -4.40
C ASP A 142 39.40 15.46 -3.86
N VAL A 143 38.61 15.90 -2.88
CA VAL A 143 37.39 15.20 -2.44
C VAL A 143 36.39 15.16 -3.59
N ASP A 144 35.84 13.98 -3.86
CA ASP A 144 34.85 13.76 -4.92
C ASP A 144 33.51 13.24 -4.40
N ARG A 145 33.40 13.00 -3.08
CA ARG A 145 32.20 12.47 -2.45
C ARG A 145 32.02 12.93 -1.00
N VAL A 146 30.82 13.40 -0.65
CA VAL A 146 30.42 13.87 0.70
C VAL A 146 28.99 13.41 1.02
N TRP A 147 28.81 12.32 1.76
CA TRP A 147 27.51 11.65 1.89
C TRP A 147 27.00 11.52 3.32
N ALA A 148 25.67 11.51 3.42
CA ALA A 148 24.91 11.19 4.62
C ALA A 148 25.40 11.92 5.87
N PRO A 149 25.44 13.26 5.87
CA PRO A 149 25.79 13.99 7.07
C PRO A 149 24.74 13.78 8.15
N GLN A 150 25.19 13.67 9.38
CA GLN A 150 24.36 13.60 10.57
C GLN A 150 24.91 14.53 11.65
N THR A 151 24.09 14.86 12.65
CA THR A 151 24.45 15.85 13.69
C THR A 151 24.22 15.28 15.09
N ILE A 152 25.13 15.54 16.02
CA ILE A 152 24.99 15.22 17.44
C ILE A 152 25.59 16.33 18.31
N TYR A 153 25.02 16.59 19.48
CA TYR A 153 25.58 17.54 20.43
C TYR A 153 26.72 16.93 21.25
N ASP A 154 27.87 17.62 21.30
CA ASP A 154 28.99 17.26 22.16
C ASP A 154 28.91 18.02 23.49
N ASP A 155 28.58 17.31 24.57
CA ASP A 155 28.49 17.86 25.92
C ASP A 155 29.80 18.37 26.50
N VAL A 156 30.95 17.89 26.01
CA VAL A 156 32.29 18.28 26.45
C VAL A 156 32.75 19.52 25.70
N ALA A 157 32.60 19.54 24.38
CA ALA A 157 32.97 20.69 23.55
C ALA A 157 31.94 21.82 23.62
N LYS A 158 30.70 21.52 24.03
CA LYS A 158 29.53 22.42 24.02
C LYS A 158 29.19 22.94 22.62
N LYS A 159 29.30 22.05 21.62
CA LYS A 159 29.10 22.35 20.19
C LYS A 159 28.35 21.22 19.49
N TYR A 160 27.80 21.52 18.33
CA TYR A 160 27.22 20.49 17.45
C TYR A 160 28.31 19.93 16.56
N MET A 161 28.48 18.61 16.63
CA MET A 161 29.37 17.84 15.76
C MET A 161 28.56 17.35 14.56
N ILE A 162 29.05 17.66 13.35
CA ILE A 162 28.56 17.09 12.10
C ILE A 162 29.52 15.99 11.69
N TYR A 163 28.99 14.82 11.37
CA TYR A 163 29.76 13.67 10.92
C TYR A 163 29.17 13.11 9.64
N PHE A 164 30.03 12.71 8.72
CA PHE A 164 29.64 12.40 7.34
C PHE A 164 30.67 11.51 6.68
N SER A 165 30.25 10.82 5.63
CA SER A 165 31.11 9.95 4.84
C SER A 165 31.79 10.77 3.75
N MET A 166 33.08 10.55 3.53
CA MET A 166 33.83 11.29 2.53
C MET A 166 34.80 10.38 1.79
N LYS A 167 34.95 10.64 0.50
CA LYS A 167 35.98 10.00 -0.33
C LYS A 167 36.92 11.03 -0.94
N GLN A 168 38.20 10.67 -0.92
CA GLN A 168 39.29 11.44 -1.49
C GLN A 168 40.11 10.57 -2.44
N GLY A 169 40.08 10.89 -3.73
CA GLY A 169 40.85 10.16 -4.75
C GLY A 169 40.54 8.66 -4.80
N ALA A 170 41.57 7.80 -4.69
CA ALA A 170 41.42 6.34 -4.76
C ALA A 170 41.16 5.68 -3.38
N ASN A 171 41.06 6.46 -2.30
CA ASN A 171 40.84 5.94 -0.96
C ASN A 171 39.40 5.43 -0.80
N PRO A 172 39.15 4.49 0.12
CA PRO A 172 37.79 4.09 0.48
C PRO A 172 37.01 5.26 1.09
N ASP A 173 35.69 5.24 0.93
CA ASP A 173 34.78 6.11 1.68
C ASP A 173 34.89 5.81 3.18
N ILE A 174 35.20 6.82 3.98
CA ILE A 174 35.32 6.69 5.44
C ILE A 174 34.67 7.89 6.12
N ILE A 175 34.42 7.76 7.42
CA ILE A 175 33.62 8.73 8.17
C ILE A 175 34.52 9.75 8.85
N TYR A 176 34.22 11.02 8.60
CA TYR A 176 34.85 12.19 9.19
C TYR A 176 33.86 12.92 10.11
N TYR A 177 34.39 13.82 10.93
CA TYR A 177 33.60 14.78 11.69
C TYR A 177 34.24 16.17 11.69
N ALA A 178 33.42 17.18 11.90
CA ALA A 178 33.82 18.56 12.15
C ALA A 178 32.79 19.24 13.07
N TYR A 179 33.18 20.29 13.78
CA TYR A 179 32.23 21.09 14.54
C TYR A 179 31.62 22.19 13.68
N ALA A 180 30.30 22.37 13.79
CA ALA A 180 29.63 23.51 13.23
C ALA A 180 29.95 24.78 14.04
N ASN A 181 29.99 25.93 13.37
CA ASN A 181 30.07 27.24 14.03
C ASN A 181 28.78 27.55 14.79
N GLU A 182 28.80 28.57 15.64
CA GLU A 182 27.67 28.96 16.50
C GLU A 182 26.37 29.25 15.72
N ASP A 183 26.50 29.85 14.53
CA ASP A 183 25.36 30.18 13.69
C ASP A 183 24.78 28.96 12.95
N PHE A 184 25.51 27.84 12.92
CA PHE A 184 25.20 26.62 12.14
C PHE A 184 25.17 26.86 10.63
N THR A 185 26.14 27.63 10.14
CA THR A 185 26.28 28.03 8.73
C THR A 185 27.61 27.63 8.10
N ALA A 186 28.55 27.10 8.89
CA ALA A 186 29.87 26.69 8.45
C ALA A 186 30.50 25.64 9.39
N LEU A 187 31.55 24.98 8.92
CA LEU A 187 32.43 24.16 9.75
C LEU A 187 33.55 25.04 10.33
N GLU A 188 33.85 24.90 11.61
CA GLU A 188 34.88 25.73 12.28
C GLU A 188 36.31 25.39 11.86
N GLU A 189 36.56 24.15 11.48
CA GLU A 189 37.87 23.64 11.12
C GLU A 189 37.74 22.49 10.11
N ALA A 190 38.88 22.12 9.50
CA ALA A 190 38.94 21.03 8.55
C ALA A 190 38.50 19.70 9.19
N PRO A 191 37.71 18.87 8.48
CA PRO A 191 37.25 17.58 8.99
C PRO A 191 38.37 16.65 9.46
N LYS A 192 38.10 15.89 10.53
CA LYS A 192 38.98 14.88 11.13
C LYS A 192 38.36 13.51 10.97
N GLN A 193 39.16 12.49 10.68
CA GLN A 193 38.65 11.12 10.57
C GLN A 193 38.10 10.66 11.93
N LEU A 194 36.83 10.24 11.95
CA LEU A 194 36.11 9.81 13.15
C LEU A 194 36.36 8.34 13.47
N TYR A 195 36.30 7.50 12.43
CA TYR A 195 36.32 6.06 12.57
C TYR A 195 37.43 5.42 11.74
N TYR A 196 38.15 4.49 12.39
CA TYR A 196 39.24 3.73 11.79
C TYR A 196 38.80 2.27 11.68
N SER A 197 38.31 1.90 10.50
CA SER A 197 37.85 0.53 10.23
C SER A 197 38.99 -0.48 10.44
N PRO A 198 38.79 -1.54 11.25
CA PRO A 198 39.82 -2.58 11.47
C PRO A 198 40.29 -3.27 10.19
N THR A 199 39.46 -3.26 9.14
CA THR A 199 39.76 -3.87 7.84
C THR A 199 40.16 -2.86 6.77
N ASN A 200 40.15 -1.56 7.09
CA ASN A 200 40.36 -0.46 6.14
C ASN A 200 39.36 -0.48 4.95
N ASN A 201 38.21 -1.15 5.12
CA ASN A 201 37.14 -1.17 4.14
C ASN A 201 36.32 0.13 4.20
N ALA A 202 35.63 0.42 3.10
CA ALA A 202 34.70 1.54 3.03
C ALA A 202 33.55 1.41 4.05
N CYS A 203 33.29 2.48 4.78
CA CYS A 203 32.22 2.62 5.76
C CYS A 203 31.52 3.97 5.57
N ILE A 204 30.20 3.95 5.43
CA ILE A 204 29.38 5.13 5.19
C ILE A 204 28.14 5.15 6.09
N ASP A 205 27.27 6.14 5.91
CA ASP A 205 25.94 6.27 6.56
C ASP A 205 26.00 6.03 8.07
N GLY A 206 26.75 6.89 8.76
CA GLY A 206 26.95 6.78 10.20
C GLY A 206 25.78 7.36 10.99
N ASP A 207 25.43 6.74 12.12
CA ASP A 207 24.46 7.25 13.11
C ASP A 207 24.94 6.95 14.55
N ILE A 208 24.97 7.97 15.42
CA ILE A 208 25.54 7.89 16.78
C ILE A 208 24.46 8.13 17.84
N ILE A 209 24.26 7.13 18.70
CA ILE A 209 23.38 7.22 19.87
C ILE A 209 24.18 7.26 21.16
N LYS A 210 23.94 8.28 21.98
CA LYS A 210 24.47 8.35 23.35
C LYS A 210 23.54 7.61 24.31
N LYS A 211 24.07 6.60 25.01
CA LYS A 211 23.34 5.83 26.03
C LYS A 211 24.28 5.37 27.13
N ASP A 212 23.86 5.54 28.39
CA ASP A 212 24.61 5.11 29.58
C ASP A 212 26.08 5.57 29.61
N GLY A 213 26.32 6.81 29.18
CA GLY A 213 27.66 7.41 29.12
C GLY A 213 28.56 6.89 28.00
N LYS A 214 28.03 6.09 27.08
CA LYS A 214 28.74 5.57 25.89
C LYS A 214 28.10 6.07 24.60
N PHE A 215 28.86 6.00 23.53
CA PHE A 215 28.45 6.32 22.17
C PHE A 215 28.38 5.05 21.35
N TYR A 216 27.19 4.72 20.87
CA TYR A 216 26.88 3.59 20.00
C TYR A 216 26.81 4.11 18.58
N PHE A 217 27.78 3.72 17.77
CA PHE A 217 27.90 4.16 16.40
C PHE A 217 27.44 3.03 15.48
N PHE A 218 26.38 3.27 14.74
CA PHE A 218 25.88 2.43 13.66
C PHE A 218 26.45 2.95 12.35
N MET A 219 26.92 2.07 11.47
CA MET A 219 27.48 2.46 10.18
C MET A 219 27.28 1.37 9.14
N LYS A 220 27.10 1.74 7.89
CA LYS A 220 27.06 0.81 6.77
C LYS A 220 28.48 0.42 6.36
N SER A 221 28.76 -0.88 6.36
CA SER A 221 29.95 -1.42 5.70
C SER A 221 29.65 -1.68 4.23
N GLU A 222 30.41 -1.07 3.31
CA GLU A 222 30.18 -1.22 1.85
C GLU A 222 30.81 -2.49 1.27
N THR A 223 31.96 -2.89 1.79
CA THR A 223 32.82 -3.93 1.20
C THR A 223 33.19 -5.01 2.22
N GLY A 224 33.48 -6.22 1.73
CA GLY A 224 33.71 -7.41 2.55
C GLY A 224 32.39 -8.09 2.90
N GLU A 225 31.94 -7.93 4.15
CA GLU A 225 30.65 -8.38 4.67
C GLU A 225 29.74 -7.15 4.85
N PRO A 226 28.91 -6.78 3.85
CA PRO A 226 28.10 -5.57 3.87
C PRO A 226 26.92 -5.64 4.85
N GLY A 227 26.46 -4.48 5.31
CA GLY A 227 25.36 -4.36 6.27
C GLY A 227 25.65 -3.29 7.33
N ILE A 228 24.68 -3.05 8.21
CA ILE A 228 24.86 -2.11 9.33
C ILE A 228 25.69 -2.80 10.42
N LYS A 229 26.73 -2.13 10.91
CA LYS A 229 27.61 -2.62 11.97
C LYS A 229 27.61 -1.66 13.14
N LEU A 230 28.01 -2.16 14.30
CA LEU A 230 28.09 -1.41 15.54
C LEU A 230 29.55 -1.22 15.99
N ALA A 231 29.92 0.01 16.34
CA ALA A 231 31.12 0.32 17.11
C ALA A 231 30.75 1.13 18.36
N ILE A 232 31.48 0.95 19.46
CA ILE A 232 31.17 1.59 20.73
C ILE A 232 32.38 2.35 21.24
N SER A 233 32.17 3.55 21.77
CA SER A 233 33.21 4.35 22.43
C SER A 233 32.75 4.96 23.76
N ASP A 234 33.70 5.29 24.62
CA ASP A 234 33.52 6.13 25.81
C ASP A 234 33.63 7.63 25.48
N LYS A 235 34.09 7.99 24.26
CA LYS A 235 34.26 9.37 23.79
C LYS A 235 33.62 9.54 22.43
N LEU A 236 33.01 10.70 22.20
CA LEU A 236 32.29 10.98 20.96
C LEU A 236 33.19 10.99 19.72
N THR A 237 34.42 11.50 19.84
CA THR A 237 35.28 11.82 18.69
C THR A 237 36.38 10.81 18.42
N GLU A 238 36.57 9.80 19.27
CA GLU A 238 37.66 8.82 19.14
C GLU A 238 37.34 7.51 19.85
N GLY A 239 38.11 6.46 19.58
CA GLY A 239 38.13 5.25 20.42
C GLY A 239 37.05 4.21 20.12
N TYR A 240 36.27 4.39 19.05
CA TYR A 240 35.25 3.43 18.61
C TYR A 240 35.84 2.05 18.32
N LYS A 241 35.29 1.02 18.98
CA LYS A 241 35.66 -0.38 18.80
C LYS A 241 34.45 -1.23 18.49
N MET A 242 34.58 -2.10 17.50
CA MET A 242 33.57 -3.11 17.19
C MET A 242 33.56 -4.19 18.28
N PRO A 243 32.45 -4.41 19.01
CA PRO A 243 32.34 -5.53 19.93
C PRO A 243 32.33 -6.88 19.18
N HIS A 244 31.84 -6.88 17.94
CA HIS A 244 31.84 -8.00 16.99
C HIS A 244 31.83 -7.43 15.56
N THR A 245 32.28 -8.22 14.59
CA THR A 245 32.40 -7.79 13.17
C THR A 245 31.15 -8.09 12.33
N ASN A 246 30.18 -8.80 12.91
CA ASN A 246 28.92 -9.17 12.27
C ASN A 246 28.05 -7.93 12.05
N ARG A 247 27.15 -8.03 11.07
CA ARG A 247 26.07 -7.06 10.92
C ARG A 247 25.08 -7.14 12.09
N ILE A 248 24.50 -6.01 12.45
CA ILE A 248 23.51 -5.88 13.53
C ILE A 248 22.09 -5.68 13.00
N ASP A 249 21.96 -5.29 11.73
CA ASP A 249 20.70 -5.33 11.05
C ASP A 249 20.23 -6.79 10.85
N CYS A 250 18.92 -6.99 10.82
CA CYS A 250 18.29 -8.31 10.75
C CYS A 250 17.96 -8.75 9.31
N SER A 251 18.48 -8.06 8.29
CA SER A 251 18.16 -8.33 6.89
C SER A 251 19.11 -9.35 6.26
N GLU A 252 18.59 -10.16 5.34
CA GLU A 252 19.43 -11.00 4.46
C GLU A 252 19.86 -10.24 3.19
N PHE A 253 19.27 -9.07 2.93
CA PHE A 253 19.52 -8.26 1.73
C PHE A 253 20.53 -7.14 2.02
N LYS A 254 20.92 -6.39 0.98
CA LYS A 254 21.76 -5.21 1.14
C LYS A 254 20.93 -4.06 1.69
N VAL A 255 21.48 -3.37 2.67
CA VAL A 255 20.83 -2.29 3.42
C VAL A 255 21.73 -1.06 3.51
N GLU A 256 21.13 0.10 3.71
CA GLU A 256 21.83 1.38 3.89
C GLU A 256 21.08 2.37 4.78
N GLY A 257 21.71 3.51 5.09
CA GLY A 257 21.05 4.61 5.79
C GLY A 257 20.51 4.26 7.17
N SER A 258 21.37 3.84 8.10
CA SER A 258 20.93 3.59 9.47
C SER A 258 20.40 4.86 10.13
N GLY A 259 19.20 4.76 10.68
CA GLY A 259 18.62 5.77 11.57
C GLY A 259 18.11 5.12 12.84
N THR A 260 18.51 5.66 13.99
CA THR A 260 18.16 5.12 15.30
C THR A 260 17.45 6.19 16.12
N PHE A 261 16.31 5.83 16.72
CA PHE A 261 15.58 6.75 17.59
C PHE A 261 15.02 6.04 18.81
N LYS A 262 14.84 6.78 19.90
CA LYS A 262 14.25 6.27 21.13
C LYS A 262 12.73 6.38 21.07
N LEU A 263 12.01 5.35 21.49
CA LEU A 263 10.57 5.43 21.65
C LEU A 263 10.21 6.30 22.87
N ASN A 264 9.31 7.26 22.67
CA ASN A 264 8.72 8.11 23.69
C ASN A 264 8.16 7.25 24.83
N ASN A 265 8.45 7.63 26.07
CA ASN A 265 7.99 6.94 27.29
C ASN A 265 8.41 5.46 27.39
N SER A 266 9.44 5.04 26.65
CA SER A 266 10.01 3.68 26.68
C SER A 266 11.53 3.75 26.83
N ASP A 267 12.17 2.65 27.20
CA ASP A 267 13.64 2.49 27.14
C ASP A 267 14.10 1.76 25.87
N GLU A 268 13.16 1.44 25.00
CA GLU A 268 13.39 0.82 23.70
C GLU A 268 13.78 1.85 22.63
N TYR A 269 14.57 1.38 21.69
CA TYR A 269 15.06 2.10 20.53
C TYR A 269 14.66 1.35 19.28
N ILE A 270 14.35 2.09 18.23
CA ILE A 270 14.19 1.57 16.89
C ILE A 270 15.48 1.82 16.12
N LEU A 271 15.99 0.80 15.45
CA LEU A 271 16.96 0.93 14.35
C LEU A 271 16.24 0.62 13.05
N MET A 272 16.21 1.59 12.17
CA MET A 272 15.57 1.50 10.86
C MET A 272 16.60 1.71 9.75
N TYR A 273 16.40 1.06 8.60
CA TYR A 273 17.31 1.14 7.45
C TYR A 273 16.62 0.80 6.13
N ASP A 274 17.18 1.33 5.05
CA ASP A 274 16.71 1.17 3.68
C ASP A 274 17.19 -0.16 3.08
N VAL A 275 16.27 -1.06 2.78
CA VAL A 275 16.53 -2.30 2.03
C VAL A 275 16.46 -1.99 0.54
N TYR A 276 17.35 -1.12 0.07
CA TYR A 276 17.27 -0.47 -1.25
C TYR A 276 17.20 -1.41 -2.45
N THR A 277 17.64 -2.67 -2.29
CA THR A 277 17.53 -3.72 -3.33
C THR A 277 16.12 -4.29 -3.49
N LYS A 278 15.23 -4.01 -2.53
CA LYS A 278 13.82 -4.40 -2.49
C LYS A 278 12.86 -3.23 -2.63
N GLY A 279 13.34 -1.99 -2.42
CA GLY A 279 12.48 -0.82 -2.35
C GLY A 279 11.61 -0.83 -1.09
N GLU A 280 12.13 -1.43 -0.02
CA GLU A 280 11.45 -1.61 1.27
C GLU A 280 12.28 -0.95 2.38
N TYR A 281 11.64 -0.61 3.49
CA TYR A 281 12.29 -0.15 4.70
C TYR A 281 12.08 -1.20 5.79
N GLN A 282 13.10 -1.48 6.59
CA GLN A 282 12.99 -2.42 7.70
C GLN A 282 13.20 -1.72 9.03
N PHE A 283 12.36 -2.06 10.00
CA PHE A 283 12.36 -1.56 11.35
C PHE A 283 12.70 -2.68 12.31
N THR A 284 13.60 -2.40 13.23
CA THR A 284 14.00 -3.32 14.29
C THR A 284 13.98 -2.62 15.63
N LYS A 285 13.78 -3.37 16.72
CA LYS A 285 13.68 -2.83 18.07
C LYS A 285 14.74 -3.41 18.99
N SER A 286 15.27 -2.59 19.89
CA SER A 286 16.26 -2.99 20.90
C SER A 286 16.14 -2.20 22.19
N SER A 287 16.35 -2.86 23.34
CA SER A 287 16.47 -2.20 24.64
C SER A 287 17.93 -1.97 25.07
N ASP A 288 18.92 -2.47 24.34
CA ASP A 288 20.34 -2.40 24.71
C ASP A 288 21.27 -1.90 23.59
N LEU A 289 20.71 -1.59 22.41
CA LEU A 289 21.40 -1.15 21.20
C LEU A 289 22.40 -2.18 20.64
N LYS A 290 22.27 -3.45 21.03
CA LYS A 290 23.16 -4.55 20.63
C LYS A 290 22.40 -5.75 20.06
N HIS A 291 21.20 -6.00 20.56
CA HIS A 291 20.34 -7.08 20.11
C HIS A 291 19.05 -6.48 19.56
N PHE A 292 18.76 -6.78 18.29
CA PHE A 292 17.64 -6.21 17.55
C PHE A 292 16.68 -7.31 17.08
N GLU A 293 15.39 -7.00 17.12
CA GLU A 293 14.31 -7.87 16.65
C GLU A 293 13.49 -7.14 15.59
N VAL A 294 13.11 -7.84 14.52
CA VAL A 294 12.32 -7.27 13.41
C VAL A 294 10.89 -6.98 13.86
N VAL A 295 10.40 -5.77 13.59
CA VAL A 295 9.05 -5.30 13.94
C VAL A 295 8.23 -4.85 12.73
N ASP A 296 8.64 -5.22 11.51
CA ASP A 296 7.98 -4.79 10.26
C ASP A 296 6.46 -5.03 10.25
N HIS A 297 6.00 -6.09 10.91
CA HIS A 297 4.57 -6.43 11.03
C HIS A 297 3.74 -5.44 11.87
N GLU A 298 4.39 -4.58 12.66
CA GLU A 298 3.77 -3.51 13.46
C GLU A 298 3.80 -2.16 12.71
N ILE A 299 4.58 -2.06 11.63
CA ILE A 299 4.81 -0.80 10.90
C ILE A 299 3.78 -0.61 9.80
N SER A 300 3.27 0.62 9.68
CA SER A 300 2.42 1.05 8.57
C SER A 300 2.88 2.40 8.04
N MET A 301 2.98 2.52 6.73
CA MET A 301 3.33 3.76 6.02
C MET A 301 2.51 3.87 4.74
N ASN A 302 1.96 5.05 4.45
CA ASN A 302 1.30 5.35 3.17
C ASN A 302 2.29 5.88 2.10
N PHE A 303 3.59 5.70 2.32
CA PHE A 303 4.69 6.18 1.47
C PHE A 303 5.86 5.20 1.49
N HIS A 304 6.80 5.38 0.56
CA HIS A 304 8.01 4.56 0.46
C HIS A 304 9.24 5.45 0.67
N PRO A 305 9.80 5.53 1.90
CA PRO A 305 10.96 6.36 2.16
C PRO A 305 12.25 5.71 1.68
N ARG A 306 13.25 6.54 1.41
CA ARG A 306 14.67 6.22 1.33
C ARG A 306 15.39 6.99 2.43
N HIS A 307 16.48 6.42 2.91
CA HIS A 307 17.39 6.92 3.96
C HIS A 307 16.99 8.28 4.59
N GLY A 308 16.51 8.21 5.82
CA GLY A 308 16.04 9.38 6.56
C GLY A 308 16.18 9.23 8.07
N CYS A 309 15.62 10.20 8.80
CA CYS A 309 15.78 10.34 10.25
C CYS A 309 14.42 10.57 10.93
N VAL A 310 14.24 9.98 12.12
CA VAL A 310 13.05 10.17 12.96
C VAL A 310 13.43 10.90 14.23
N MET A 311 12.71 11.98 14.54
CA MET A 311 12.92 12.80 15.74
C MET A 311 11.63 12.94 16.54
N PRO A 312 11.67 12.83 17.89
CA PRO A 312 10.49 13.08 18.72
C PRO A 312 10.11 14.57 18.70
N ILE A 313 8.80 14.82 18.65
CA ILE A 313 8.20 16.15 18.61
C ILE A 313 7.11 16.32 19.68
N THR A 314 6.91 17.56 20.10
CA THR A 314 5.85 17.95 21.03
C THR A 314 4.51 18.07 20.32
N GLN A 315 3.41 18.05 21.08
CA GLN A 315 2.07 18.26 20.51
C GLN A 315 1.95 19.60 19.76
N LYS A 316 2.58 20.66 20.28
CA LYS A 316 2.55 21.99 19.66
C LYS A 316 3.23 21.99 18.28
N GLU A 317 4.29 21.21 18.12
CA GLU A 317 4.99 21.06 16.84
C GLU A 317 4.19 20.19 15.88
N LEU A 318 3.61 19.09 16.37
CA LEU A 318 2.69 18.26 15.57
C LEU A 318 1.53 19.12 15.03
N ASN A 319 0.85 19.87 15.90
CA ASN A 319 -0.25 20.75 15.50
C ASN A 319 0.21 21.77 14.45
N ARG A 320 1.41 22.34 14.58
CA ARG A 320 1.97 23.28 13.60
C ARG A 320 2.23 22.63 12.24
N LEU A 321 2.82 21.42 12.23
CA LEU A 321 3.06 20.66 11.01
C LEU A 321 1.74 20.28 10.33
N MET A 322 0.75 19.84 11.11
CA MET A 322 -0.60 19.55 10.62
C MET A 322 -1.30 20.81 10.09
N ALA A 323 -1.15 21.94 10.76
CA ALA A 323 -1.68 23.24 10.31
C ALA A 323 -1.09 23.70 8.97
N LYS A 324 0.14 23.30 8.65
CA LYS A 324 0.78 23.62 7.37
C LYS A 324 0.45 22.59 6.29
N TRP A 325 0.66 21.31 6.59
CA TRP A 325 0.73 20.24 5.59
C TRP A 325 -0.22 19.05 5.84
N GLY A 326 -0.93 19.01 6.97
CA GLY A 326 -1.96 18.00 7.22
C GLY A 326 -3.16 18.18 6.28
N ASN A 327 -3.89 17.11 5.98
CA ASN A 327 -5.08 17.16 5.15
C ASN A 327 -6.25 16.41 5.82
N ILE A 328 -7.46 16.57 5.27
CA ILE A 328 -8.62 15.75 5.61
C ILE A 328 -8.81 14.77 4.46
N GLY A 329 -8.12 13.64 4.55
CA GLY A 329 -8.19 12.53 3.61
C GLY A 329 -8.29 11.21 4.35
N ASP A 330 -8.49 10.13 3.62
CA ASP A 330 -8.71 8.81 4.19
C ASP A 330 -7.48 8.29 4.96
N ASP A 331 -6.28 8.82 4.71
CA ASP A 331 -5.09 8.49 5.49
C ASP A 331 -5.15 9.04 6.93
N PHE A 332 -5.76 10.20 7.14
CA PHE A 332 -5.87 10.85 8.45
C PHE A 332 -7.23 10.64 9.12
N VAL A 333 -8.25 10.21 8.38
CA VAL A 333 -9.62 10.01 8.90
C VAL A 333 -10.15 8.67 8.41
N LYS A 334 -10.46 7.78 9.36
CA LYS A 334 -11.08 6.48 9.09
C LYS A 334 -12.55 6.47 9.53
N VAL A 335 -13.33 5.58 8.94
CA VAL A 335 -14.74 5.30 9.32
C VAL A 335 -14.77 3.88 9.89
N GLU A 336 -15.14 3.73 11.17
CA GLU A 336 -14.93 2.46 11.90
C GLU A 336 -16.21 1.70 12.24
N SER A 337 -17.39 2.24 11.89
CA SER A 337 -18.66 1.57 12.14
C SER A 337 -18.72 0.17 11.50
N ALA A 338 -19.11 -0.84 12.28
CA ALA A 338 -19.16 -2.24 11.83
C ALA A 338 -20.16 -2.51 10.67
N PHE A 339 -21.09 -1.57 10.46
CA PHE A 339 -22.09 -1.62 9.40
C PHE A 339 -21.62 -1.02 8.07
N VAL A 340 -20.44 -0.39 8.02
CA VAL A 340 -19.90 0.14 6.76
C VAL A 340 -19.28 -0.98 5.92
N LYS A 341 -19.39 -0.83 4.59
CA LYS A 341 -18.49 -1.51 3.67
C LYS A 341 -17.17 -0.74 3.67
N LYS A 342 -16.07 -1.39 4.03
CA LYS A 342 -14.75 -0.72 4.12
C LYS A 342 -14.23 -0.30 2.75
N GLN A 343 -14.57 -1.06 1.71
CA GLN A 343 -14.29 -0.70 0.32
C GLN A 343 -15.23 0.41 -0.14
N ASN A 344 -14.76 1.24 -1.08
CA ASN A 344 -15.52 2.30 -1.73
C ASN A 344 -15.97 3.48 -0.85
N ILE A 345 -15.46 3.59 0.39
CA ILE A 345 -15.51 4.86 1.11
C ILE A 345 -14.71 5.89 0.32
N SER A 346 -15.32 7.04 0.02
CA SER A 346 -14.72 8.06 -0.82
C SER A 346 -14.65 9.39 -0.09
N PHE A 347 -13.45 9.98 -0.04
CA PHE A 347 -13.20 11.33 0.45
C PHE A 347 -12.90 12.22 -0.75
N ASN A 348 -13.86 13.03 -1.18
CA ASN A 348 -13.70 13.92 -2.32
C ASN A 348 -13.58 15.37 -1.83
N GLY A 349 -12.34 15.81 -1.62
CA GLY A 349 -12.00 17.16 -1.16
C GLY A 349 -12.40 18.27 -2.13
N GLU A 350 -12.40 18.02 -3.44
CA GLU A 350 -12.77 19.03 -4.46
C GLU A 350 -14.27 19.36 -4.41
N SER A 351 -15.11 18.35 -4.22
CA SER A 351 -16.56 18.50 -4.12
C SER A 351 -17.06 18.76 -2.70
N GLY A 352 -16.20 18.60 -1.68
CA GLY A 352 -16.59 18.66 -0.28
C GLY A 352 -17.57 17.56 0.11
N LYS A 353 -17.39 16.35 -0.42
CA LYS A 353 -18.26 15.20 -0.14
C LYS A 353 -17.50 14.01 0.43
N ILE A 354 -18.12 13.31 1.38
CA ILE A 354 -17.68 11.99 1.83
C ILE A 354 -18.81 11.02 1.54
N HIS A 355 -18.53 9.94 0.83
CA HIS A 355 -19.49 8.87 0.58
C HIS A 355 -19.13 7.65 1.43
N ILE A 356 -20.11 7.14 2.17
CA ILE A 356 -19.94 5.99 3.06
C ILE A 356 -20.97 4.90 2.67
N PRO A 357 -20.53 3.85 1.94
CA PRO A 357 -21.39 2.73 1.64
C PRO A 357 -21.62 1.88 2.90
N VAL A 358 -22.87 1.49 3.15
CA VAL A 358 -23.25 0.61 4.27
C VAL A 358 -23.76 -0.75 3.78
N LYS A 359 -23.71 -1.73 4.68
CA LYS A 359 -24.22 -3.09 4.46
C LYS A 359 -25.74 -3.09 4.35
N VAL A 360 -26.26 -4.08 3.65
CA VAL A 360 -27.70 -4.31 3.44
C VAL A 360 -28.45 -4.37 4.77
N GLY A 361 -29.57 -3.66 4.86
CA GLY A 361 -30.42 -3.61 6.05
C GLY A 361 -29.93 -2.64 7.14
N THR A 362 -28.96 -1.77 6.85
CA THR A 362 -28.47 -0.79 7.82
C THR A 362 -29.49 0.34 8.01
N ASP A 363 -29.89 0.61 9.26
CA ASP A 363 -30.79 1.74 9.58
C ASP A 363 -30.03 3.08 9.51
N ILE A 364 -30.01 3.69 8.32
CA ILE A 364 -29.36 4.99 8.08
C ILE A 364 -30.08 6.17 8.75
N SER A 365 -31.27 5.98 9.33
CA SER A 365 -31.96 7.04 10.08
C SER A 365 -31.39 7.24 11.49
N LYS A 366 -30.58 6.29 11.97
CA LYS A 366 -29.90 6.30 13.27
C LYS A 366 -28.50 5.72 13.15
N PHE A 367 -27.69 6.32 12.28
CA PHE A 367 -26.37 5.83 11.96
C PHE A 367 -25.26 6.73 12.51
N ASP A 368 -24.26 6.12 13.13
CA ASP A 368 -23.02 6.77 13.54
C ASP A 368 -21.89 6.24 12.65
N PRO A 369 -21.26 7.08 11.81
CA PRO A 369 -20.10 6.68 11.02
C PRO A 369 -18.91 6.22 11.88
N GLN A 370 -18.83 6.69 13.13
CA GLN A 370 -17.67 6.47 14.01
C GLN A 370 -16.38 6.91 13.34
N PHE A 371 -16.31 8.19 12.96
CA PHE A 371 -15.09 8.78 12.42
C PHE A 371 -13.97 8.70 13.46
N ASN A 372 -12.89 8.00 13.12
CA ASN A 372 -11.64 7.97 13.87
C ASN A 372 -10.62 8.83 13.14
N ALA A 373 -10.36 10.02 13.66
CA ALA A 373 -9.45 10.98 13.06
C ALA A 373 -8.12 11.02 13.81
N PHE A 374 -7.05 11.31 13.08
CA PHE A 374 -5.72 11.55 13.65
C PHE A 374 -5.79 12.64 14.73
N GLU A 375 -5.02 12.52 15.82
CA GLU A 375 -5.18 13.29 17.08
C GLU A 375 -5.26 14.82 16.92
N ALA A 376 -4.67 15.36 15.85
CA ALA A 376 -4.72 16.79 15.51
C ALA A 376 -5.98 17.25 14.75
N ILE A 377 -6.95 16.35 14.53
CA ILE A 377 -8.19 16.60 13.79
C ILE A 377 -9.38 16.35 14.70
N THR A 378 -10.28 17.32 14.79
CA THR A 378 -11.59 17.16 15.44
C THR A 378 -12.70 17.05 14.39
N VAL A 379 -13.69 16.20 14.66
CA VAL A 379 -14.83 15.95 13.76
C VAL A 379 -16.14 16.23 14.48
N GLU A 380 -16.99 17.07 13.89
CA GLU A 380 -18.32 17.38 14.41
C GLU A 380 -19.37 17.31 13.28
N PRO A 381 -20.63 16.89 13.53
CA PRO A 381 -21.14 16.39 14.79
C PRO A 381 -20.55 15.01 15.12
N ALA A 382 -20.58 14.64 16.40
CA ALA A 382 -20.24 13.29 16.85
C ALA A 382 -21.52 12.48 17.12
N GLY A 383 -21.42 11.15 17.01
CA GLY A 383 -22.50 10.24 17.35
C GLY A 383 -23.60 10.14 16.28
N ILE A 384 -24.69 9.47 16.65
CA ILE A 384 -25.80 9.10 15.77
C ILE A 384 -26.40 10.30 15.03
N GLN A 385 -26.49 10.19 13.70
CA GLN A 385 -27.19 11.13 12.82
C GLN A 385 -28.29 10.42 12.00
N ASP A 386 -29.12 11.22 11.32
CA ASP A 386 -30.19 10.76 10.43
C ASP A 386 -29.83 11.10 8.97
N PHE A 387 -29.31 10.11 8.25
CA PHE A 387 -28.94 10.21 6.83
C PHE A 387 -30.10 9.85 5.88
N SER A 388 -31.25 9.40 6.42
CA SER A 388 -32.43 9.09 5.60
C SER A 388 -33.04 10.31 4.91
N LYS A 389 -32.64 11.52 5.34
CA LYS A 389 -33.06 12.82 4.77
C LYS A 389 -32.05 13.41 3.78
N GLY A 390 -30.98 12.69 3.48
CA GLY A 390 -29.87 13.15 2.64
C GLY A 390 -28.59 13.35 3.43
N ALA A 391 -27.62 14.03 2.81
CA ALA A 391 -26.31 14.26 3.39
C ALA A 391 -26.37 15.06 4.70
N VAL A 392 -25.51 14.72 5.65
CA VAL A 392 -25.30 15.47 6.89
C VAL A 392 -23.99 16.24 6.78
N GLU A 393 -24.00 17.52 7.13
CA GLU A 393 -22.79 18.33 7.14
C GLU A 393 -21.91 17.96 8.34
N TYR A 394 -20.66 17.56 8.08
CA TYR A 394 -19.63 17.37 9.09
C TYR A 394 -18.54 18.44 8.92
N THR A 395 -18.10 19.03 10.02
CA THR A 395 -16.98 19.96 10.11
C THR A 395 -15.76 19.23 10.65
N PHE A 396 -14.69 19.27 9.87
CA PHE A 396 -13.37 18.75 10.22
C PHE A 396 -12.45 19.93 10.48
N THR A 397 -11.82 19.96 11.65
CA THR A 397 -10.96 21.07 12.06
C THR A 397 -9.57 20.56 12.38
N ILE A 398 -8.57 21.15 11.72
CA ILE A 398 -7.17 21.11 12.12
C ILE A 398 -6.86 22.45 12.77
N GLU A 399 -6.28 22.46 13.98
CA GLU A 399 -5.91 23.70 14.65
C GLU A 399 -5.01 24.55 13.74
N GLY A 400 -5.35 25.82 13.53
CA GLY A 400 -4.59 26.74 12.67
C GLY A 400 -4.96 26.71 11.18
N LYS A 401 -5.91 25.85 10.76
CA LYS A 401 -6.57 25.91 9.45
C LYS A 401 -8.03 26.36 9.58
N ASP A 402 -8.57 26.90 8.51
CA ASP A 402 -10.02 27.09 8.41
C ASP A 402 -10.72 25.73 8.44
N PRO A 403 -11.80 25.58 9.24
CA PRO A 403 -12.56 24.32 9.28
C PRO A 403 -13.09 23.96 7.89
N VAL A 404 -12.96 22.68 7.53
CA VAL A 404 -13.46 22.16 6.26
C VAL A 404 -14.77 21.45 6.52
N LYS A 405 -15.78 21.75 5.69
CA LYS A 405 -17.09 21.11 5.76
C LYS A 405 -17.23 20.09 4.66
N TYR A 406 -17.68 18.89 5.03
CA TYR A 406 -18.04 17.83 4.11
C TYR A 406 -19.53 17.52 4.22
N ALA A 407 -20.21 17.40 3.09
CA ALA A 407 -21.49 16.72 3.01
C ALA A 407 -21.22 15.21 3.07
N VAL A 408 -21.51 14.59 4.21
CA VAL A 408 -21.37 13.15 4.42
C VAL A 408 -22.66 12.48 3.95
N GLU A 409 -22.53 11.68 2.89
CA GLU A 409 -23.60 10.88 2.30
C GLU A 409 -23.41 9.42 2.74
N VAL A 410 -24.48 8.79 3.23
CA VAL A 410 -24.51 7.39 3.61
C VAL A 410 -25.57 6.70 2.77
N SER A 411 -25.21 5.65 2.06
CA SER A 411 -26.14 4.87 1.24
C SER A 411 -25.91 3.38 1.37
N GLU A 412 -27.01 2.64 1.26
CA GLU A 412 -26.96 1.19 1.11
C GLU A 412 -26.61 0.86 -0.34
N ASP A 413 -25.33 0.62 -0.59
CA ASP A 413 -24.78 0.28 -1.89
C ASP A 413 -24.61 -1.22 -1.99
N HIS A 414 -25.33 -1.89 -2.90
CA HIS A 414 -25.21 -3.34 -3.05
C HIS A 414 -24.01 -3.76 -3.90
N ASN A 415 -23.43 -2.87 -4.72
CA ASN A 415 -22.19 -3.11 -5.44
C ASN A 415 -20.98 -2.46 -4.73
N PRO A 416 -19.83 -3.16 -4.63
CA PRO A 416 -19.62 -4.54 -5.03
C PRO A 416 -20.39 -5.52 -4.13
N VAL A 417 -20.78 -6.64 -4.72
CA VAL A 417 -21.57 -7.70 -4.06
C VAL A 417 -20.71 -8.58 -3.15
N LEU A 418 -19.40 -8.65 -3.41
CA LEU A 418 -18.43 -9.38 -2.59
C LEU A 418 -17.49 -8.38 -1.90
N GLU A 419 -17.27 -8.54 -0.59
CA GLU A 419 -16.25 -7.77 0.14
C GLU A 419 -14.86 -8.37 -0.14
N GLY A 420 -13.94 -7.56 -0.66
CA GLY A 420 -12.57 -7.99 -1.01
C GLY A 420 -12.26 -7.79 -2.49
N PHE A 421 -11.09 -8.21 -2.93
CA PHE A 421 -10.71 -8.13 -4.33
C PHE A 421 -11.00 -9.46 -5.03
N TYR A 422 -11.93 -9.42 -5.96
CA TYR A 422 -12.38 -10.57 -6.73
C TYR A 422 -12.65 -10.13 -8.16
N ALA A 423 -12.45 -11.05 -9.08
CA ALA A 423 -12.62 -10.78 -10.49
C ALA A 423 -13.20 -11.98 -11.23
N ASP A 424 -13.38 -11.80 -12.54
CA ASP A 424 -13.76 -12.86 -13.47
C ASP A 424 -14.89 -13.77 -12.97
N PRO A 425 -16.05 -13.21 -12.56
CA PRO A 425 -17.07 -13.96 -11.84
C PRO A 425 -17.89 -14.85 -12.77
N ASP A 426 -18.08 -16.10 -12.39
CA ASP A 426 -19.14 -16.97 -12.92
C ASP A 426 -20.24 -17.24 -11.89
N ILE A 427 -21.47 -17.48 -12.33
CA ILE A 427 -22.63 -17.64 -11.43
C ILE A 427 -23.59 -18.74 -11.91
N ILE A 428 -24.07 -19.56 -10.97
CA ILE A 428 -25.15 -20.52 -11.23
C ILE A 428 -26.22 -20.46 -10.14
N TYR A 429 -27.43 -20.90 -10.50
CA TYR A 429 -28.43 -21.32 -9.52
C TYR A 429 -28.35 -22.83 -9.33
N SER A 430 -28.14 -23.30 -8.10
CA SER A 430 -28.12 -24.73 -7.81
C SER A 430 -29.55 -25.24 -7.60
N HIS A 431 -30.00 -26.16 -8.45
CA HIS A 431 -31.28 -26.84 -8.24
C HIS A 431 -31.24 -27.82 -7.06
N LYS A 432 -30.05 -28.29 -6.66
CA LYS A 432 -29.85 -29.10 -5.46
C LYS A 432 -30.12 -28.30 -4.18
N ASN A 433 -29.43 -27.16 -4.05
CA ASN A 433 -29.39 -26.38 -2.80
C ASN A 433 -30.40 -25.22 -2.79
N LYS A 434 -31.07 -24.95 -3.92
CA LYS A 434 -32.05 -23.86 -4.11
C LYS A 434 -31.50 -22.45 -3.85
N LYS A 435 -30.21 -22.25 -4.07
CA LYS A 435 -29.51 -20.98 -3.89
C LYS A 435 -28.52 -20.70 -5.02
N TYR A 436 -28.14 -19.45 -5.16
CA TYR A 436 -27.14 -18.97 -6.11
C TYR A 436 -25.72 -19.21 -5.58
N TYR A 437 -24.78 -19.45 -6.48
CA TYR A 437 -23.36 -19.56 -6.19
C TYR A 437 -22.54 -18.78 -7.19
N MET A 438 -21.58 -18.02 -6.70
CA MET A 438 -20.66 -17.20 -7.47
C MET A 438 -19.23 -17.70 -7.30
N TYR A 439 -18.49 -17.75 -8.40
CA TYR A 439 -17.13 -18.30 -8.48
C TYR A 439 -16.24 -17.28 -9.17
N PRO A 440 -15.52 -16.44 -8.41
CA PRO A 440 -14.57 -15.50 -8.98
C PRO A 440 -13.13 -16.04 -8.99
N THR A 441 -12.26 -15.36 -9.75
CA THR A 441 -10.82 -15.29 -9.47
C THR A 441 -10.59 -14.60 -8.12
N SER A 442 -9.72 -15.16 -7.28
CA SER A 442 -9.17 -14.45 -6.11
C SER A 442 -8.17 -13.37 -6.58
N ASP A 443 -8.55 -12.10 -6.48
CA ASP A 443 -7.76 -10.95 -6.99
C ASP A 443 -7.01 -10.25 -5.82
N GLY A 444 -6.36 -9.11 -6.06
CA GLY A 444 -5.55 -8.40 -5.06
C GLY A 444 -4.10 -8.90 -4.96
N PHE A 445 -3.70 -9.84 -5.81
CA PHE A 445 -2.34 -10.37 -5.88
C PHE A 445 -1.59 -9.76 -7.06
N ASN A 446 -0.37 -9.28 -6.83
CA ASN A 446 0.48 -8.70 -7.87
C ASN A 446 0.56 -9.60 -9.11
N ASN A 447 0.25 -9.05 -10.28
CA ASN A 447 0.24 -9.76 -11.56
C ASN A 447 -0.63 -11.03 -11.59
N TRP A 448 -1.78 -11.01 -10.90
CA TRP A 448 -2.73 -12.13 -10.86
C TRP A 448 -2.09 -13.44 -10.37
N SER A 449 -1.25 -13.36 -9.33
CA SER A 449 -0.49 -14.51 -8.82
C SER A 449 -1.26 -15.43 -7.86
N GLY A 450 -2.55 -15.18 -7.64
CA GLY A 450 -3.41 -16.04 -6.82
C GLY A 450 -3.39 -17.52 -7.24
N THR A 451 -3.47 -18.41 -6.26
CA THR A 451 -3.34 -19.87 -6.46
C THR A 451 -4.56 -20.66 -6.01
N TYR A 452 -5.64 -20.00 -5.58
CA TYR A 452 -6.81 -20.68 -5.05
C TYR A 452 -8.11 -20.00 -5.52
N PHE A 453 -9.18 -20.78 -5.53
CA PHE A 453 -10.53 -20.33 -5.83
C PHE A 453 -11.41 -20.40 -4.58
N LYS A 454 -12.27 -19.40 -4.44
CA LYS A 454 -13.35 -19.39 -3.45
C LYS A 454 -14.71 -19.51 -4.15
N THR A 455 -15.74 -19.80 -3.38
CA THR A 455 -17.12 -19.58 -3.81
C THR A 455 -17.93 -18.83 -2.77
N PHE A 456 -18.96 -18.16 -3.25
CA PHE A 456 -19.90 -17.39 -2.43
C PHE A 456 -21.30 -17.84 -2.75
N SER A 457 -22.18 -17.94 -1.75
CA SER A 457 -23.57 -18.32 -1.96
C SER A 457 -24.55 -17.24 -1.53
N SER A 458 -25.71 -17.19 -2.19
CA SER A 458 -26.76 -16.21 -1.89
C SER A 458 -28.14 -16.80 -2.17
N GLU A 459 -29.13 -16.43 -1.36
CA GLU A 459 -30.54 -16.76 -1.60
C GLU A 459 -31.25 -15.67 -2.42
N ASP A 460 -30.73 -14.43 -2.41
CA ASP A 460 -31.40 -13.22 -2.87
C ASP A 460 -30.60 -12.39 -3.90
N LEU A 461 -29.41 -12.87 -4.30
CA LEU A 461 -28.40 -12.21 -5.15
C LEU A 461 -27.72 -10.96 -4.56
N VAL A 462 -28.03 -10.58 -3.32
CA VAL A 462 -27.54 -9.35 -2.68
C VAL A 462 -26.75 -9.66 -1.42
N THR A 463 -27.24 -10.59 -0.60
CA THR A 463 -26.59 -11.06 0.61
C THR A 463 -25.76 -12.30 0.29
N TRP A 464 -24.43 -12.19 0.37
CA TRP A 464 -23.49 -13.25 0.01
C TRP A 464 -22.77 -13.83 1.23
N THR A 465 -22.69 -15.16 1.29
CA THR A 465 -21.92 -15.93 2.28
C THR A 465 -20.64 -16.43 1.62
N ASP A 466 -19.47 -16.14 2.18
CA ASP A 466 -18.19 -16.77 1.79
C ASP A 466 -18.19 -18.23 2.25
N GLU A 467 -18.23 -19.17 1.29
CA GLU A 467 -18.21 -20.62 1.56
C GLU A 467 -16.77 -21.17 1.67
N GLY A 468 -15.76 -20.31 1.53
CA GLY A 468 -14.35 -20.65 1.67
C GLY A 468 -13.68 -21.11 0.38
N VAL A 469 -12.48 -21.67 0.54
CA VAL A 469 -11.64 -22.15 -0.57
C VAL A 469 -12.15 -23.50 -1.05
N ILE A 470 -12.46 -23.58 -2.35
CA ILE A 470 -13.02 -24.77 -2.98
C ILE A 470 -12.01 -25.60 -3.77
N LEU A 471 -10.91 -24.97 -4.19
CA LEU A 471 -9.80 -25.59 -4.91
C LEU A 471 -8.53 -24.74 -4.75
N ASP A 472 -7.43 -25.35 -4.32
CA ASP A 472 -6.11 -24.72 -4.17
C ASP A 472 -5.09 -25.43 -5.08
N LEU A 473 -4.51 -24.70 -6.03
CA LEU A 473 -3.57 -25.27 -7.00
C LEU A 473 -2.36 -25.93 -6.32
N LEU A 474 -1.90 -25.40 -5.19
CA LEU A 474 -0.73 -25.92 -4.49
C LEU A 474 -1.01 -27.24 -3.75
N LYS A 475 -2.28 -27.56 -3.49
CA LYS A 475 -2.69 -28.73 -2.70
C LYS A 475 -3.42 -29.77 -3.53
N ASP A 476 -4.32 -29.32 -4.39
CA ASP A 476 -5.36 -30.15 -5.00
C ASP A 476 -5.07 -30.44 -6.48
N VAL A 477 -4.18 -29.66 -7.13
CA VAL A 477 -3.89 -29.77 -8.56
C VAL A 477 -2.46 -30.23 -8.79
N SER A 478 -2.30 -31.40 -9.42
CA SER A 478 -0.97 -32.02 -9.58
C SER A 478 -0.13 -31.49 -10.74
N TRP A 479 -0.75 -30.75 -11.67
CA TRP A 479 -0.15 -30.36 -12.95
C TRP A 479 0.08 -28.85 -13.11
N ALA A 480 -0.38 -28.01 -12.18
CA ALA A 480 -0.15 -26.57 -12.17
C ALA A 480 -0.18 -26.02 -10.74
N ASP A 481 0.66 -25.02 -10.47
CA ASP A 481 0.92 -24.47 -9.13
C ASP A 481 0.75 -22.94 -9.05
N ARG A 482 0.25 -22.32 -10.12
CA ARG A 482 0.15 -20.86 -10.24
C ARG A 482 -1.04 -20.42 -11.07
N ASN A 483 -1.48 -19.18 -10.84
CA ASN A 483 -2.40 -18.45 -11.71
C ASN A 483 -3.77 -19.12 -11.84
N ALA A 484 -4.47 -19.23 -10.70
CA ALA A 484 -5.85 -19.70 -10.61
C ALA A 484 -6.82 -18.62 -11.11
N TRP A 485 -7.25 -18.70 -12.38
CA TRP A 485 -8.04 -17.64 -13.02
C TRP A 485 -9.36 -18.11 -13.63
N ALA A 486 -10.30 -17.16 -13.70
CA ALA A 486 -11.47 -17.13 -14.57
C ALA A 486 -12.19 -18.48 -14.67
N PRO A 487 -12.84 -18.92 -13.59
CA PRO A 487 -13.55 -20.18 -13.62
C PRO A 487 -14.90 -20.04 -14.33
N CYS A 488 -15.46 -21.19 -14.72
CA CYS A 488 -16.88 -21.33 -14.98
C CYS A 488 -17.40 -22.67 -14.44
N ILE A 489 -18.70 -22.79 -14.24
CA ILE A 489 -19.30 -23.99 -13.67
C ILE A 489 -20.63 -24.36 -14.33
N ILE A 490 -20.92 -25.66 -14.34
CA ILE A 490 -22.26 -26.15 -14.68
C ILE A 490 -22.73 -27.26 -13.76
N GLU A 491 -24.00 -27.19 -13.38
CA GLU A 491 -24.72 -28.25 -12.68
C GLU A 491 -25.31 -29.22 -13.71
N LYS A 492 -25.12 -30.53 -13.49
CA LYS A 492 -25.65 -31.58 -14.36
C LYS A 492 -26.26 -32.69 -13.51
N GLU A 493 -27.47 -33.10 -13.85
CA GLU A 493 -28.09 -34.28 -13.26
C GLU A 493 -27.51 -35.56 -13.89
N VAL A 494 -26.99 -36.45 -13.05
CA VAL A 494 -26.40 -37.74 -13.43
C VAL A 494 -27.02 -38.81 -12.53
N ASN A 495 -27.82 -39.71 -13.12
CA ASN A 495 -28.49 -40.81 -12.42
C ASN A 495 -29.31 -40.37 -11.19
N GLY A 496 -30.03 -39.23 -11.28
CA GLY A 496 -30.86 -38.70 -10.21
C GLY A 496 -30.11 -37.94 -9.12
N ALA A 497 -28.82 -37.67 -9.30
CA ALA A 497 -28.00 -36.84 -8.41
C ALA A 497 -27.36 -35.69 -9.18
N TYR A 498 -27.17 -34.54 -8.54
CA TYR A 498 -26.49 -33.40 -9.13
C TYR A 498 -24.97 -33.54 -9.01
N LYS A 499 -24.27 -33.27 -10.11
CA LYS A 499 -22.81 -33.14 -10.21
C LYS A 499 -22.46 -31.74 -10.69
N TYR A 500 -21.34 -31.21 -10.20
CA TYR A 500 -20.84 -29.89 -10.55
C TYR A 500 -19.52 -30.06 -11.29
N TYR A 501 -19.42 -29.46 -12.47
CA TYR A 501 -18.23 -29.46 -13.30
C TYR A 501 -17.67 -28.05 -13.34
N TYR A 502 -16.53 -27.86 -12.68
CA TYR A 502 -15.87 -26.58 -12.48
C TYR A 502 -14.64 -26.50 -13.37
N TYR A 503 -14.71 -25.67 -14.41
CA TYR A 503 -13.60 -25.43 -15.33
C TYR A 503 -12.87 -24.17 -14.88
N TYR A 504 -11.56 -24.17 -15.04
CA TYR A 504 -10.74 -23.06 -14.57
C TYR A 504 -9.47 -22.94 -15.37
N THR A 505 -8.83 -21.78 -15.30
CA THR A 505 -7.48 -21.59 -15.82
C THR A 505 -6.45 -21.82 -14.73
N ALA A 506 -5.39 -22.59 -15.04
CA ALA A 506 -4.18 -22.68 -14.24
C ALA A 506 -2.96 -22.74 -15.17
N ALA A 507 -1.92 -21.96 -14.85
CA ALA A 507 -0.71 -21.83 -15.68
C ALA A 507 -0.99 -21.65 -17.19
N GLN A 508 -2.00 -20.83 -17.54
CA GLN A 508 -2.45 -20.54 -18.92
C GLN A 508 -2.90 -21.77 -19.73
N THR A 509 -3.51 -22.74 -19.04
CA THR A 509 -4.21 -23.89 -19.60
C THR A 509 -5.54 -24.10 -18.86
N VAL A 510 -6.49 -24.80 -19.48
CA VAL A 510 -7.81 -25.04 -18.88
C VAL A 510 -7.84 -26.40 -18.18
N GLY A 511 -8.24 -26.42 -16.92
CA GLY A 511 -8.50 -27.60 -16.09
C GLY A 511 -10.00 -27.86 -15.90
N VAL A 512 -10.33 -28.98 -15.25
CA VAL A 512 -11.69 -29.30 -14.80
C VAL A 512 -11.63 -30.10 -13.50
N ALA A 513 -12.43 -29.68 -12.52
CA ALA A 513 -12.65 -30.36 -11.26
C ALA A 513 -14.13 -30.71 -11.08
N VAL A 514 -14.41 -31.77 -10.32
CA VAL A 514 -15.77 -32.30 -10.15
C VAL A 514 -16.14 -32.37 -8.67
N ALA A 515 -17.38 -32.00 -8.34
CA ALA A 515 -17.94 -32.11 -7.00
C ALA A 515 -19.37 -32.66 -6.99
N ASP A 516 -19.80 -33.11 -5.82
CA ASP A 516 -21.20 -33.48 -5.51
C ASP A 516 -21.98 -32.33 -4.87
N ASP A 517 -21.31 -31.23 -4.53
CA ASP A 517 -21.89 -30.02 -3.94
C ASP A 517 -21.29 -28.78 -4.63
N PRO A 518 -22.08 -27.73 -4.87
CA PRO A 518 -21.57 -26.50 -5.49
C PRO A 518 -20.49 -25.80 -4.62
N ALA A 519 -20.50 -26.01 -3.30
CA ALA A 519 -19.44 -25.52 -2.40
C ALA A 519 -18.24 -26.49 -2.28
N GLY A 520 -18.21 -27.56 -3.07
CA GLY A 520 -17.15 -28.56 -3.02
C GLY A 520 -17.31 -29.59 -1.89
N PRO A 521 -16.25 -30.35 -1.57
CA PRO A 521 -14.90 -30.25 -2.13
C PRO A 521 -14.85 -30.64 -3.60
N PHE A 522 -14.08 -29.90 -4.39
CA PHE A 522 -13.82 -30.23 -5.80
C PHE A 522 -12.59 -31.12 -5.92
N VAL A 523 -12.67 -32.10 -6.83
CA VAL A 523 -11.57 -33.00 -7.14
C VAL A 523 -11.13 -32.75 -8.59
N ASP A 524 -9.90 -32.28 -8.78
CA ASP A 524 -9.30 -32.09 -10.11
C ASP A 524 -9.22 -33.41 -10.88
N SER A 525 -9.39 -33.31 -12.20
CA SER A 525 -9.29 -34.46 -13.12
C SER A 525 -7.87 -35.05 -13.25
N GLY A 526 -6.86 -34.38 -12.68
CA GLY A 526 -5.47 -34.84 -12.62
C GLY A 526 -4.61 -34.42 -13.81
N LYS A 527 -5.16 -33.66 -14.77
CA LYS A 527 -4.44 -33.11 -15.92
C LYS A 527 -5.18 -31.88 -16.48
N ALA A 528 -4.46 -31.05 -17.24
CA ALA A 528 -5.11 -30.03 -18.05
C ALA A 528 -6.08 -30.67 -19.06
N LEU A 529 -7.28 -30.11 -19.16
CA LEU A 529 -8.29 -30.46 -20.16
C LEU A 529 -7.91 -29.92 -21.53
N ILE A 530 -7.48 -28.65 -21.59
CA ILE A 530 -7.01 -27.98 -22.81
C ILE A 530 -5.60 -27.41 -22.57
N ASP A 531 -4.61 -28.01 -23.21
CA ASP A 531 -3.19 -27.65 -23.08
C ASP A 531 -2.55 -27.13 -24.38
N LYS A 532 -3.32 -27.14 -25.48
CA LYS A 532 -2.84 -26.80 -26.83
C LYS A 532 -3.77 -25.83 -27.53
N LYS A 533 -3.16 -24.91 -28.26
CA LYS A 533 -3.89 -24.01 -29.16
C LYS A 533 -4.43 -24.79 -30.36
N PRO A 534 -5.58 -24.39 -30.92
CA PRO A 534 -6.06 -24.96 -32.17
C PRO A 534 -5.04 -24.82 -33.30
N LYS A 535 -5.10 -25.75 -34.26
CA LYS A 535 -4.24 -25.72 -35.44
C LYS A 535 -4.38 -24.39 -36.18
N GLY A 536 -3.25 -23.72 -36.43
CA GLY A 536 -3.18 -22.44 -37.14
C GLY A 536 -3.18 -21.20 -36.24
N ILE A 537 -3.44 -21.36 -34.94
CA ILE A 537 -3.37 -20.27 -33.96
C ILE A 537 -2.01 -20.28 -33.28
N THR A 538 -1.21 -19.22 -33.50
CA THR A 538 0.17 -19.09 -32.99
C THR A 538 0.33 -18.04 -31.89
N ARG A 539 -0.69 -17.20 -31.68
CA ARG A 539 -0.72 -16.13 -30.66
C ARG A 539 -1.88 -16.35 -29.69
N GLY A 540 -1.94 -15.56 -28.62
CA GLY A 540 -3.00 -15.65 -27.61
C GLY A 540 -2.73 -16.67 -26.50
N GLN A 541 -3.70 -16.86 -25.62
CA GLN A 541 -3.60 -17.74 -24.44
C GLN A 541 -4.82 -18.67 -24.32
N ILE A 542 -4.63 -19.81 -23.65
CA ILE A 542 -5.66 -20.83 -23.42
C ILE A 542 -6.21 -20.59 -22.02
N ILE A 543 -7.08 -19.59 -21.91
CA ILE A 543 -7.65 -19.11 -20.64
C ILE A 543 -9.14 -18.81 -20.82
N ASP A 544 -9.78 -18.39 -19.75
CA ASP A 544 -11.18 -17.94 -19.69
C ASP A 544 -12.16 -18.97 -20.26
N PRO A 545 -12.22 -20.19 -19.69
CA PRO A 545 -13.23 -21.15 -20.06
C PRO A 545 -14.64 -20.66 -19.73
N ASP A 546 -15.60 -20.98 -20.59
CA ASP A 546 -17.04 -20.86 -20.34
C ASP A 546 -17.74 -22.16 -20.75
N VAL A 547 -18.71 -22.60 -19.94
CA VAL A 547 -19.44 -23.85 -20.16
C VAL A 547 -20.92 -23.59 -20.32
N PHE A 548 -21.51 -24.21 -21.35
CA PHE A 548 -22.89 -23.97 -21.73
C PHE A 548 -23.60 -25.28 -22.04
N GLN A 549 -24.82 -25.44 -21.51
CA GLN A 549 -25.73 -26.50 -21.94
C GLN A 549 -26.73 -25.94 -22.94
N ASP A 550 -26.77 -26.52 -24.14
CA ASP A 550 -27.78 -26.19 -25.15
C ASP A 550 -29.15 -26.76 -24.74
N PRO A 551 -30.14 -25.91 -24.40
CA PRO A 551 -31.45 -26.38 -23.99
C PRO A 551 -32.25 -27.03 -25.13
N LYS A 552 -31.87 -26.84 -26.40
CA LYS A 552 -32.51 -27.51 -27.54
C LYS A 552 -32.09 -28.97 -27.67
N THR A 553 -30.83 -29.29 -27.36
CA THR A 553 -30.26 -30.62 -27.62
C THR A 553 -29.82 -31.37 -26.37
N GLY A 554 -29.70 -30.69 -25.22
CA GLY A 554 -29.13 -31.22 -23.99
C GLY A 554 -27.62 -31.41 -24.02
N LYS A 555 -26.94 -31.02 -25.12
CA LYS A 555 -25.50 -31.14 -25.29
C LYS A 555 -24.77 -30.01 -24.54
N PHE A 556 -23.55 -30.32 -24.11
CA PHE A 556 -22.69 -29.38 -23.42
C PHE A 556 -21.57 -28.90 -24.34
N TYR A 557 -21.17 -27.64 -24.20
CA TYR A 557 -20.13 -27.00 -24.98
C TYR A 557 -19.18 -26.26 -24.05
N LEU A 558 -17.90 -26.26 -24.39
CA LEU A 558 -16.87 -25.48 -23.73
C LEU A 558 -16.33 -24.45 -24.71
N TYR A 559 -16.21 -23.20 -24.27
CA TYR A 559 -15.58 -22.10 -25.00
C TYR A 559 -14.36 -21.61 -24.24
N TRP A 560 -13.34 -21.09 -24.93
CA TRP A 560 -12.15 -20.52 -24.30
C TRP A 560 -11.35 -19.62 -25.26
N GLY A 561 -10.46 -18.82 -24.67
CA GLY A 561 -9.35 -18.17 -25.36
C GLY A 561 -9.20 -16.67 -25.07
N ASN A 562 -7.95 -16.22 -25.10
CA ASN A 562 -7.57 -14.80 -25.15
C ASN A 562 -6.82 -14.53 -26.47
N GLY A 563 -7.23 -13.50 -27.20
CA GLY A 563 -6.76 -13.15 -28.54
C GLY A 563 -7.31 -14.05 -29.66
N PHE A 564 -8.06 -15.09 -29.30
CA PHE A 564 -8.87 -15.94 -30.18
C PHE A 564 -10.06 -16.48 -29.38
N MET A 565 -11.15 -16.84 -30.06
CA MET A 565 -12.32 -17.50 -29.46
C MET A 565 -12.52 -18.87 -30.10
N VAL A 566 -12.61 -19.91 -29.28
CA VAL A 566 -12.81 -21.30 -29.71
C VAL A 566 -13.95 -21.91 -28.92
N GLY A 567 -14.66 -22.87 -29.51
CA GLY A 567 -15.61 -23.71 -28.80
C GLY A 567 -15.65 -25.13 -29.35
N ALA A 568 -16.03 -26.09 -28.50
CA ALA A 568 -16.19 -27.49 -28.85
C ALA A 568 -17.32 -28.13 -28.03
N GLU A 569 -17.97 -29.15 -28.59
CA GLU A 569 -18.89 -30.01 -27.85
C GLU A 569 -18.11 -30.84 -26.83
N LEU A 570 -18.59 -30.95 -25.60
CA LEU A 570 -18.06 -31.84 -24.56
C LEU A 570 -18.52 -33.28 -24.79
N ASN A 571 -17.70 -34.25 -24.38
CA ASN A 571 -18.15 -35.64 -24.24
C ASN A 571 -19.09 -35.79 -23.03
N GLU A 572 -19.76 -36.93 -22.95
CA GLU A 572 -20.70 -37.21 -21.85
C GLU A 572 -20.05 -37.19 -20.47
N ASP A 573 -18.74 -37.47 -20.39
CA ASP A 573 -17.93 -37.45 -19.17
C ASP A 573 -17.68 -36.03 -18.63
N MET A 574 -17.93 -34.98 -19.42
CA MET A 574 -17.67 -33.56 -19.13
C MET A 574 -16.21 -33.21 -18.85
N VAL A 575 -15.29 -34.17 -18.96
CA VAL A 575 -13.84 -34.04 -18.71
C VAL A 575 -13.01 -34.34 -19.96
N SER A 576 -13.65 -34.30 -21.13
CA SER A 576 -13.01 -34.34 -22.44
C SER A 576 -13.88 -33.66 -23.50
N ILE A 577 -13.26 -33.12 -24.56
CA ILE A 577 -13.96 -32.50 -25.69
C ILE A 577 -14.07 -33.46 -26.89
N LYS A 578 -15.05 -33.22 -27.76
CA LYS A 578 -15.15 -33.83 -29.09
C LYS A 578 -14.33 -33.02 -30.07
N GLU A 579 -13.05 -33.37 -30.22
CA GLU A 579 -12.07 -32.66 -31.08
C GLU A 579 -12.57 -32.37 -32.50
N ASN A 580 -13.37 -33.27 -33.09
CA ASN A 580 -13.93 -33.08 -34.44
C ASN A 580 -15.02 -32.00 -34.53
N THR A 581 -15.45 -31.43 -33.40
CA THR A 581 -16.40 -30.32 -33.32
C THR A 581 -15.73 -28.97 -33.06
N LEU A 582 -14.41 -28.96 -32.84
CA LEU A 582 -13.66 -27.75 -32.51
C LEU A 582 -13.85 -26.68 -33.58
N THR A 583 -14.35 -25.52 -33.16
CA THR A 583 -14.69 -24.40 -34.02
C THR A 583 -13.93 -23.16 -33.56
N VAL A 584 -13.19 -22.55 -34.48
CA VAL A 584 -12.57 -21.22 -34.27
C VAL A 584 -13.56 -20.16 -34.75
N PHE A 585 -13.98 -19.28 -33.85
CA PHE A 585 -14.92 -18.20 -34.17
C PHE A 585 -14.22 -16.97 -34.74
N ASN A 586 -14.97 -16.15 -35.48
CA ASN A 586 -14.56 -14.80 -35.85
C ASN A 586 -15.40 -13.77 -35.07
N PRO A 587 -14.95 -13.34 -33.89
CA PRO A 587 -15.64 -12.34 -33.06
C PRO A 587 -15.37 -10.89 -33.46
N GLY A 588 -14.71 -10.67 -34.61
CA GLY A 588 -14.29 -9.33 -35.04
C GLY A 588 -13.04 -8.82 -34.30
N ASN A 589 -12.70 -7.55 -34.51
CA ASN A 589 -11.42 -6.97 -34.07
C ASN A 589 -11.42 -6.48 -32.61
N THR A 590 -12.57 -6.50 -31.95
CA THR A 590 -12.72 -6.01 -30.57
C THR A 590 -12.52 -7.11 -29.54
N PHE A 591 -12.43 -8.37 -29.96
CA PHE A 591 -12.27 -9.49 -29.03
C PHE A 591 -10.93 -9.44 -28.29
N ARG A 592 -10.99 -9.46 -26.96
CA ARG A 592 -9.85 -9.76 -26.10
C ARG A 592 -9.95 -11.15 -25.49
N GLU A 593 -10.95 -11.38 -24.64
CA GLU A 593 -11.04 -12.54 -23.75
C GLU A 593 -12.44 -12.64 -23.10
N GLY A 594 -12.62 -13.52 -22.09
CA GLY A 594 -13.84 -13.61 -21.29
C GLY A 594 -15.10 -13.94 -22.08
N THR A 595 -15.08 -15.03 -22.86
CA THR A 595 -16.27 -15.47 -23.61
C THR A 595 -17.35 -15.94 -22.65
N HIS A 596 -18.62 -15.58 -22.87
CA HIS A 596 -19.75 -16.11 -22.10
C HIS A 596 -20.97 -16.34 -22.99
N VAL A 597 -21.62 -17.50 -22.87
CA VAL A 597 -22.70 -17.91 -23.78
C VAL A 597 -24.01 -18.18 -23.05
N ILE A 598 -25.10 -17.54 -23.51
CA ILE A 598 -26.46 -17.82 -23.05
C ILE A 598 -27.42 -18.12 -24.18
N TYR A 599 -28.56 -18.70 -23.82
CA TYR A 599 -29.68 -18.96 -24.72
C TYR A 599 -30.95 -18.31 -24.21
N ARG A 600 -31.64 -17.56 -25.08
CA ARG A 600 -32.96 -17.00 -24.80
C ARG A 600 -33.79 -16.97 -26.08
N ASN A 601 -35.03 -17.46 -26.01
CA ASN A 601 -36.03 -17.37 -27.09
C ASN A 601 -35.54 -17.79 -28.50
N GLY A 602 -34.73 -18.85 -28.58
CA GLY A 602 -34.25 -19.38 -29.85
C GLY A 602 -32.89 -18.85 -30.31
N ILE A 603 -32.35 -17.85 -29.63
CA ILE A 603 -31.12 -17.12 -29.97
C ILE A 603 -30.01 -17.52 -28.98
N TYR A 604 -28.80 -17.72 -29.50
CA TYR A 604 -27.59 -17.86 -28.70
C TYR A 604 -26.86 -16.52 -28.67
N TYR A 605 -26.53 -16.03 -27.48
CA TYR A 605 -25.82 -14.78 -27.27
C TYR A 605 -24.40 -15.09 -26.84
N PHE A 606 -23.42 -14.56 -27.56
CA PHE A 606 -22.01 -14.70 -27.27
C PHE A 606 -21.49 -13.35 -26.79
N MET A 607 -21.18 -13.26 -25.50
CA MET A 607 -20.56 -12.09 -24.90
C MET A 607 -19.05 -12.27 -24.83
N TRP A 608 -18.30 -11.16 -24.89
CA TRP A 608 -16.86 -11.14 -24.68
C TRP A 608 -16.40 -9.77 -24.20
N SER A 609 -15.19 -9.71 -23.64
CA SER A 609 -14.60 -8.44 -23.24
C SER A 609 -13.71 -7.84 -24.32
N GLU A 610 -13.81 -6.52 -24.51
CA GLU A 610 -12.93 -5.68 -25.32
C GLU A 610 -11.95 -4.93 -24.42
N ASP A 611 -10.74 -4.71 -24.95
CA ASP A 611 -9.61 -4.04 -24.29
C ASP A 611 -8.99 -4.87 -23.17
N ASP A 612 -7.98 -4.35 -22.48
CA ASP A 612 -7.24 -5.02 -21.42
C ASP A 612 -7.89 -4.77 -20.06
N THR A 613 -7.94 -5.77 -19.17
CA THR A 613 -8.49 -5.58 -17.81
C THR A 613 -7.80 -4.47 -17.00
N ARG A 614 -6.58 -4.04 -17.36
CA ARG A 614 -5.88 -2.88 -16.78
C ARG A 614 -6.25 -1.54 -17.43
N SER A 615 -7.09 -1.54 -18.45
CA SER A 615 -7.59 -0.34 -19.12
C SER A 615 -8.90 0.10 -18.48
N PRO A 616 -9.11 1.40 -18.21
CA PRO A 616 -10.41 1.89 -17.78
C PRO A 616 -11.52 1.68 -18.83
N ASN A 617 -11.16 1.35 -20.07
CA ASN A 617 -12.10 1.05 -21.16
C ASN A 617 -12.44 -0.43 -21.30
N TYR A 618 -11.96 -1.31 -20.40
CA TYR A 618 -12.39 -2.72 -20.38
C TYR A 618 -13.92 -2.79 -20.29
N ARG A 619 -14.55 -3.49 -21.24
CA ARG A 619 -16.02 -3.45 -21.45
C ARG A 619 -16.53 -4.69 -22.15
N VAL A 620 -17.83 -4.99 -22.07
CA VAL A 620 -18.42 -6.19 -22.68
C VAL A 620 -19.12 -5.88 -23.99
N ARG A 621 -19.00 -6.79 -24.96
CA ARG A 621 -19.71 -6.80 -26.23
C ARG A 621 -20.48 -8.09 -26.45
N CYS A 622 -21.44 -8.09 -27.37
CA CYS A 622 -22.24 -9.27 -27.71
C CYS A 622 -22.31 -9.53 -29.23
N ALA A 623 -22.48 -10.79 -29.60
CA ALA A 623 -22.91 -11.24 -30.91
C ALA A 623 -24.03 -12.29 -30.73
N THR A 624 -24.77 -12.58 -31.80
CA THR A 624 -25.78 -13.62 -31.78
C THR A 624 -25.45 -14.75 -32.76
N ALA A 625 -25.98 -15.95 -32.51
CA ALA A 625 -25.91 -17.08 -33.43
C ALA A 625 -27.20 -17.90 -33.39
N THR A 626 -27.35 -18.81 -34.35
CA THR A 626 -28.49 -19.74 -34.46
C THR A 626 -28.18 -21.15 -33.98
N SER A 627 -26.92 -21.42 -33.59
CA SER A 627 -26.47 -22.68 -32.98
C SER A 627 -25.24 -22.44 -32.09
N PRO A 628 -24.91 -23.34 -31.13
CA PRO A 628 -23.79 -23.17 -30.20
C PRO A 628 -22.41 -23.06 -30.86
N LEU A 629 -22.23 -23.65 -32.05
CA LEU A 629 -20.99 -23.55 -32.84
C LEU A 629 -21.22 -22.83 -34.17
N GLY A 630 -22.24 -21.97 -34.21
CA GLY A 630 -22.66 -21.25 -35.41
C GLY A 630 -21.80 -20.04 -35.74
N LYS A 631 -21.97 -19.51 -36.95
CA LYS A 631 -21.37 -18.22 -37.32
C LYS A 631 -21.97 -17.10 -36.47
N LEU A 632 -21.10 -16.25 -35.93
CA LEU A 632 -21.49 -15.06 -35.17
C LEU A 632 -22.06 -13.98 -36.11
N ASN A 633 -23.19 -13.41 -35.70
CA ASN A 633 -23.78 -12.20 -36.22
C ASN A 633 -23.47 -11.05 -35.25
N ILE A 634 -22.62 -10.12 -35.66
CA ILE A 634 -22.10 -9.03 -34.82
C ILE A 634 -22.84 -7.74 -35.21
N PRO A 635 -23.74 -7.20 -34.35
CA PRO A 635 -24.38 -5.91 -34.60
C PRO A 635 -23.36 -4.76 -34.63
N GLU A 636 -23.70 -3.66 -35.31
CA GLU A 636 -22.84 -2.46 -35.36
C GLU A 636 -22.69 -1.82 -33.98
N ASN A 637 -23.80 -1.62 -33.26
CA ASN A 637 -23.79 -1.31 -31.84
C ASN A 637 -24.03 -2.58 -31.03
N ASN A 638 -22.99 -3.07 -30.37
CA ASN A 638 -23.04 -4.32 -29.65
C ASN A 638 -22.41 -4.26 -28.26
N ILE A 639 -22.30 -3.06 -27.68
CA ILE A 639 -21.85 -2.86 -26.30
C ILE A 639 -22.94 -3.36 -25.35
N VAL A 640 -22.55 -4.20 -24.39
CA VAL A 640 -23.43 -4.73 -23.34
C VAL A 640 -23.32 -3.89 -22.08
N ILE A 641 -22.10 -3.53 -21.67
CA ILE A 641 -21.84 -2.66 -20.52
C ILE A 641 -20.54 -1.90 -20.81
N GLU A 642 -20.41 -0.68 -20.30
CA GLU A 642 -19.16 0.08 -20.33
C GLU A 642 -19.05 0.99 -19.10
N LYS A 643 -17.91 1.65 -18.94
CA LYS A 643 -17.62 2.55 -17.81
C LYS A 643 -18.67 3.65 -17.63
N LYS A 644 -18.81 4.14 -16.40
CA LYS A 644 -19.64 5.30 -16.03
C LYS A 644 -18.81 6.28 -15.20
N PRO A 645 -17.99 7.13 -15.84
CA PRO A 645 -16.99 7.96 -15.16
C PRO A 645 -17.57 8.93 -14.13
N GLU A 646 -18.80 9.41 -14.34
CA GLU A 646 -19.50 10.30 -13.40
C GLU A 646 -19.77 9.66 -12.02
N ASP A 647 -19.83 8.33 -11.96
CA ASP A 647 -19.96 7.55 -10.72
C ASP A 647 -18.61 6.92 -10.30
N GLY A 648 -17.51 7.28 -10.98
CA GLY A 648 -16.19 6.69 -10.78
C GLY A 648 -16.05 5.25 -11.30
N ILE A 649 -17.04 4.70 -12.00
CA ILE A 649 -17.04 3.29 -12.43
C ILE A 649 -16.20 3.11 -13.70
N TYR A 650 -15.19 2.25 -13.65
CA TYR A 650 -14.28 1.97 -14.78
C TYR A 650 -14.04 0.47 -14.97
N ALA A 651 -13.62 0.08 -16.18
CA ALA A 651 -13.18 -1.28 -16.50
C ALA A 651 -14.25 -2.37 -16.25
N THR A 652 -15.49 -2.15 -16.69
CA THR A 652 -16.64 -3.06 -16.53
C THR A 652 -16.59 -4.22 -17.54
N GLY A 653 -15.63 -5.12 -17.40
CA GLY A 653 -15.50 -6.29 -18.26
C GLY A 653 -15.50 -7.61 -17.49
N HIS A 654 -15.24 -8.69 -18.23
CA HIS A 654 -15.37 -10.10 -17.84
C HIS A 654 -16.67 -10.39 -17.08
N ASN A 655 -17.64 -10.98 -17.79
CA ASN A 655 -18.96 -11.18 -17.23
C ASN A 655 -19.43 -12.64 -17.30
N SER A 656 -20.39 -12.92 -16.44
CA SER A 656 -21.35 -14.01 -16.57
C SER A 656 -22.76 -13.43 -16.43
N THR A 657 -23.77 -14.28 -16.55
CA THR A 657 -25.17 -13.88 -16.39
C THR A 657 -25.96 -14.97 -15.68
N ILE A 658 -27.01 -14.56 -14.98
CA ILE A 658 -27.93 -15.48 -14.31
C ILE A 658 -29.36 -15.19 -14.69
N GLN A 659 -30.10 -16.23 -15.06
CA GLN A 659 -31.56 -16.18 -15.19
C GLN A 659 -32.20 -16.56 -13.86
N VAL A 660 -33.18 -15.79 -13.40
CA VAL A 660 -33.98 -16.18 -12.24
C VAL A 660 -34.76 -17.46 -12.57
N PRO A 661 -34.67 -18.53 -11.76
CA PRO A 661 -35.29 -19.81 -12.08
C PRO A 661 -36.79 -19.67 -12.37
N GLY A 662 -37.21 -20.12 -13.57
CA GLY A 662 -38.60 -20.10 -13.99
C GLY A 662 -39.14 -18.72 -14.42
N LYS A 663 -38.31 -17.67 -14.45
CA LYS A 663 -38.70 -16.32 -14.89
C LYS A 663 -37.81 -15.88 -16.06
N ASP A 664 -38.35 -15.06 -16.96
CA ASP A 664 -37.55 -14.40 -18.01
C ASP A 664 -36.95 -13.08 -17.47
N GLU A 665 -36.23 -13.21 -16.36
CA GLU A 665 -35.59 -12.13 -15.62
C GLU A 665 -34.11 -12.46 -15.48
N TRP A 666 -33.25 -11.52 -15.87
CA TRP A 666 -31.82 -11.76 -16.05
C TRP A 666 -30.98 -10.70 -15.34
N TYR A 667 -29.82 -11.13 -14.85
CA TYR A 667 -28.82 -10.27 -14.25
C TYR A 667 -27.45 -10.56 -14.86
N MET A 668 -26.64 -9.52 -14.99
CA MET A 668 -25.26 -9.59 -15.42
C MET A 668 -24.35 -9.43 -14.20
N VAL A 669 -23.44 -10.37 -14.02
CA VAL A 669 -22.36 -10.28 -13.02
C VAL A 669 -21.08 -9.96 -13.76
N TYR A 670 -20.31 -8.99 -13.27
CA TYR A 670 -19.08 -8.52 -13.92
C TYR A 670 -18.11 -8.00 -12.86
N HIS A 671 -16.88 -7.65 -13.25
CA HIS A 671 -15.97 -6.92 -12.36
C HIS A 671 -15.71 -5.51 -12.85
N ARG A 672 -15.22 -4.67 -11.96
CA ARG A 672 -14.72 -3.32 -12.25
C ARG A 672 -13.47 -3.01 -11.45
N PHE A 673 -12.80 -1.89 -11.74
CA PHE A 673 -11.78 -1.35 -10.83
C PHE A 673 -12.39 -1.02 -9.47
N THR A 674 -11.63 -1.26 -8.40
CA THR A 674 -12.02 -0.83 -7.06
C THR A 674 -12.16 0.70 -6.96
N LEU A 675 -13.12 1.18 -6.16
CA LEU A 675 -13.36 2.61 -5.98
C LEU A 675 -12.85 3.12 -4.63
N PRO A 676 -12.58 4.43 -4.52
CA PRO A 676 -12.39 5.38 -5.62
C PRO A 676 -11.00 5.27 -6.27
N LYS A 677 -10.05 4.59 -5.60
CA LYS A 677 -8.60 4.66 -5.91
C LYS A 677 -8.18 3.90 -7.17
N GLY A 678 -8.97 2.95 -7.66
CA GLY A 678 -8.57 2.07 -8.77
C GLY A 678 -8.11 2.83 -10.01
N ILE A 679 -8.72 3.97 -10.35
CA ILE A 679 -8.32 4.77 -11.52
C ILE A 679 -6.93 5.41 -11.38
N GLU A 680 -6.49 5.68 -10.14
CA GLU A 680 -5.20 6.31 -9.81
C GLU A 680 -4.07 5.28 -9.67
N MET A 681 -4.42 4.00 -9.46
CA MET A 681 -3.45 2.93 -9.27
C MET A 681 -2.65 2.58 -10.53
N GLY A 682 -3.08 3.01 -11.71
CA GLY A 682 -2.44 2.64 -12.98
C GLY A 682 -2.53 1.14 -13.25
N ARG A 683 -1.41 0.50 -13.62
CA ARG A 683 -1.38 -0.93 -13.98
C ARG A 683 -1.95 -1.86 -12.87
N PRO A 684 -1.64 -1.65 -11.57
CA PRO A 684 -2.25 -2.39 -10.47
C PRO A 684 -3.77 -2.45 -10.41
N ALA A 685 -4.48 -1.48 -11.00
CA ALA A 685 -5.94 -1.49 -11.03
C ALA A 685 -6.53 -2.78 -11.62
N GLY A 686 -5.86 -3.35 -12.64
CA GLY A 686 -6.32 -4.58 -13.30
C GLY A 686 -6.16 -5.85 -12.49
N PHE A 687 -5.54 -5.81 -11.30
CA PHE A 687 -5.51 -6.91 -10.33
C PHE A 687 -5.98 -6.47 -8.93
N ASN A 688 -6.72 -5.36 -8.85
CA ASN A 688 -7.44 -4.89 -7.65
C ASN A 688 -8.88 -4.55 -8.06
N ARG A 689 -9.60 -5.58 -8.51
CA ARG A 689 -10.96 -5.48 -9.04
C ARG A 689 -11.99 -5.93 -8.02
N GLU A 690 -13.23 -5.54 -8.25
CA GLU A 690 -14.37 -5.89 -7.39
C GLU A 690 -15.56 -6.36 -8.23
N VAL A 691 -16.31 -7.35 -7.73
CA VAL A 691 -17.43 -7.99 -8.43
C VAL A 691 -18.72 -7.23 -8.19
N CYS A 692 -19.49 -7.00 -9.25
CA CYS A 692 -20.73 -6.24 -9.28
C CYS A 692 -21.84 -7.04 -9.98
N ILE A 693 -23.10 -6.70 -9.70
CA ILE A 693 -24.29 -7.23 -10.37
C ILE A 693 -25.23 -6.08 -10.76
N ASP A 694 -25.77 -6.15 -11.96
CA ASP A 694 -26.80 -5.23 -12.46
C ASP A 694 -27.80 -5.99 -13.34
N LYS A 695 -28.98 -5.39 -13.56
CA LYS A 695 -30.04 -6.01 -14.36
C LYS A 695 -29.64 -6.11 -15.84
N LEU A 696 -29.93 -7.25 -16.46
CA LEU A 696 -29.76 -7.48 -17.90
C LEU A 696 -31.14 -7.55 -18.55
N GLU A 697 -31.39 -6.68 -19.53
CA GLU A 697 -32.68 -6.59 -20.20
C GLU A 697 -32.55 -6.75 -21.71
N PHE A 698 -33.65 -7.12 -22.35
CA PHE A 698 -33.71 -7.37 -23.78
C PHE A 698 -34.85 -6.56 -24.40
N ASN A 699 -34.60 -5.99 -25.57
CA ASN A 699 -35.63 -5.41 -26.42
C ASN A 699 -36.56 -6.50 -26.97
N GLU A 700 -37.71 -6.09 -27.50
CA GLU A 700 -38.68 -6.99 -28.15
C GLU A 700 -38.06 -7.75 -29.35
N ASP A 701 -37.10 -7.15 -30.05
CA ASP A 701 -36.39 -7.78 -31.17
C ASP A 701 -35.30 -8.78 -30.75
N GLY A 702 -35.11 -8.95 -29.44
CA GLY A 702 -34.12 -9.84 -28.84
C GLY A 702 -32.73 -9.22 -28.67
N SER A 703 -32.48 -7.98 -29.08
CA SER A 703 -31.21 -7.29 -28.77
C SER A 703 -31.10 -7.00 -27.27
N ILE A 704 -29.88 -7.02 -26.74
CA ILE A 704 -29.60 -6.63 -25.34
C ILE A 704 -29.73 -5.11 -25.20
N ILE A 705 -30.42 -4.66 -24.16
CA ILE A 705 -30.40 -3.27 -23.72
C ILE A 705 -29.09 -3.07 -22.95
N GLN A 706 -28.30 -2.05 -23.33
CA GLN A 706 -27.03 -1.78 -22.66
C GLN A 706 -27.25 -1.60 -21.15
N VAL A 707 -26.57 -2.45 -20.37
CA VAL A 707 -26.56 -2.43 -18.92
C VAL A 707 -25.92 -1.13 -18.46
N THR A 708 -26.57 -0.45 -17.53
CA THR A 708 -25.99 0.70 -16.83
C THR A 708 -25.37 0.20 -15.54
N PRO A 709 -24.03 0.26 -15.36
CA PRO A 709 -23.43 -0.16 -14.11
C PRO A 709 -23.80 0.80 -12.97
N THR A 710 -23.98 0.27 -11.76
CA THR A 710 -24.40 1.09 -10.61
C THR A 710 -23.60 0.81 -9.33
N LEU A 711 -23.57 1.79 -8.41
CA LEU A 711 -23.16 1.57 -7.01
C LEU A 711 -24.30 0.92 -6.20
N LYS A 712 -25.54 1.34 -6.49
CA LYS A 712 -26.74 0.85 -5.81
C LYS A 712 -26.92 -0.66 -5.98
N GLY A 713 -26.57 -1.23 -7.13
CA GLY A 713 -26.80 -2.63 -7.47
C GLY A 713 -28.31 -2.95 -7.59
N ILE A 714 -28.65 -4.21 -7.39
CA ILE A 714 -30.03 -4.72 -7.52
C ILE A 714 -30.69 -4.86 -6.15
N GLU A 715 -32.02 -4.77 -6.09
CA GLU A 715 -32.75 -5.09 -4.85
C GLU A 715 -32.72 -6.61 -4.59
N PRO A 716 -32.76 -7.05 -3.32
CA PRO A 716 -32.85 -8.47 -2.97
C PRO A 716 -34.04 -9.13 -3.69
N LEU A 717 -33.81 -10.30 -4.28
CA LEU A 717 -34.90 -11.07 -4.87
C LEU A 717 -35.88 -11.50 -3.78
N SER A 718 -37.18 -11.28 -4.04
CA SER A 718 -38.26 -11.81 -3.22
C SER A 718 -38.64 -13.21 -3.69
N GLU A 719 -38.97 -14.10 -2.75
CA GLU A 719 -39.46 -15.47 -3.01
C GLU A 719 -40.63 -15.52 -4.02
#